data_AF-I7LJE8-F1
#
_entry.id   AF-I7LJE8-F1
#
_cell.length_a   1.000
_cell.length_b   1.000
_cell.length_c   1.000
_cell.angle_alpha   90.00
_cell.angle_beta   90.00
_cell.angle_gamma   90.00
#
_symmetry.space_group_name_H-M   'P 1'
#
loop_
_entity.id
_entity.type
_entity.pdbx_description
1 polymer ?
#
loop_
_entity_poly.entity_id
_entity_poly.type
_entity_poly.pdbx_seq_one_letter_code
_entity_poly.pdbx_strand_id
1 'polypeptide(L)'
;MPEEVTVEVTDVVGEWTKFLKKQYKRELAELSREYPHNRSLIIDYRTILNNRLAFELLRSPGKVIGDIRDAIIQNKLIKLKDGEDPELLNIRFTNLPQRTDVRDIRAEQINTFVAIEGILRKTTEVRPRIVSAVFRCRSCGKLTDPVIQGYGRFDEPDFCPNCERKTRLDLVMNRCRFVDTQKLRIQESPEGLRGGEQPQTLDVDATDDLTGQVAPGDRVVVNGILRSVQRVNYGQKSTLFDIYLECNFIEIAEKEFEEIAISEEDEAEIKALARDPMIYKKITRSIAPTIYGTDDVKEAIALQLFGGIAKDMPDGSRLRGDIHVLLVGDPGIAKSQILRYVVKLSPRGIYTSGKSSTSAGLTATAVKDEFGDGRWTLEAGALVLADMGIAAVDEMDKMAKEDRSALHEAMEQQCYDSETEVLTADGWKLFRDVTTDDRVATLSPDGRLEYAHPSNFVASEYDGELYYVKSRQVDLAVTPNHRMYVNLNRRADEWEGYRLIRMDEIPVHKRMRFKKNAVWAGERQDTYEIPPVVKFANQNSRGRLTDPILVGMDDWLEFLGYFLSEGSVQRHYQTRVPYRVVVSQKNPESAGKIRQCLERLPFRFSYDGVNFAINAKQLAEHLAPFGKCHEKYVPDYAKRLPPEQIGILLDALMLGDGYVNKTTGVSIYTTSSKVLADDVTELLLKKGWSGNVYRMREAGTVVPNPRGGTSTVTHDIYQVTFIRDGQNEPNVNTNGQRHIERRLYKGMVYCLEVPNHTLYVRRNGIPVWCGNSISLAKAGITATLKSRCALLGAANPKLGRFDQFVPIAEQINMPPSLLSRFDLIFVMTDQPEAERDGAIANHIIKTHSVGELIKQHEYSPLPDVDEEYIERALAPVTPDIDPVLLRKYIAYAKRTCFPILSDGAKEALIAYYMRLRNLASGNKPVPVTARQLEAQVRLAEASARMRLSNTVDTEDTDRILRIVDACLRQVAYDAESGSFDIDKLVTGVTKSQRDIIRSVKETIRNLSGESGGQAKVDEVIDILIQQGFSRDKIEYTIEQLKRGGELLEPRHGLIKLIG
;
A
#
# COMPACT_ATOMS: atom_id res chain seq x y z
N MET A 1 -1.33 -31.60 -73.31
CA MET A 1 -2.74 -31.34 -72.92
C MET A 1 -3.05 -32.20 -71.72
N PRO A 2 -3.36 -31.60 -70.56
CA PRO A 2 -4.09 -32.28 -69.50
C PRO A 2 -5.43 -31.58 -69.24
N GLU A 3 -6.46 -32.38 -69.48
CA GLU A 3 -7.86 -32.36 -69.06
C GLU A 3 -8.35 -31.17 -68.21
N GLU A 4 -9.34 -30.47 -68.79
CA GLU A 4 -10.28 -29.60 -68.10
C GLU A 4 -11.00 -30.39 -67.00
N VAL A 5 -10.53 -30.25 -65.76
CA VAL A 5 -11.33 -30.58 -64.58
C VAL A 5 -12.36 -29.47 -64.43
N THR A 6 -13.60 -29.79 -64.79
CA THR A 6 -14.78 -28.95 -64.57
C THR A 6 -14.82 -28.46 -63.12
N VAL A 7 -14.68 -27.16 -62.93
CA VAL A 7 -14.82 -26.49 -61.64
C VAL A 7 -16.30 -26.56 -61.25
N GLU A 8 -16.65 -27.49 -60.37
CA GLU A 8 -17.93 -27.43 -59.65
C GLU A 8 -17.95 -26.12 -58.84
N VAL A 9 -18.74 -25.15 -59.30
CA VAL A 9 -19.06 -23.94 -58.56
C VAL A 9 -19.91 -24.37 -57.36
N THR A 10 -19.24 -24.71 -56.28
CA THR A 10 -19.86 -25.05 -55.00
C THR A 10 -20.24 -23.76 -54.28
N ASP A 11 -21.48 -23.67 -53.80
CA ASP A 11 -21.99 -22.54 -53.02
C ASP A 11 -21.42 -22.60 -51.59
N VAL A 12 -20.18 -22.10 -51.44
CA VAL A 12 -19.43 -22.06 -50.16
C VAL A 12 -20.20 -21.29 -49.08
N VAL A 13 -20.93 -20.24 -49.46
CA VAL A 13 -21.76 -19.44 -48.56
C VAL A 13 -22.96 -20.25 -48.05
N GLY A 14 -23.57 -21.05 -48.93
CA GLY A 14 -24.63 -21.99 -48.59
C GLY A 14 -24.20 -23.09 -47.59
N GLU A 15 -22.97 -23.59 -47.69
CA GLU A 15 -22.42 -24.58 -46.76
C GLU A 15 -22.20 -24.01 -45.35
N TRP A 16 -21.60 -22.82 -45.25
CA TRP A 16 -21.46 -22.11 -43.97
C TRP A 16 -22.81 -21.82 -43.33
N THR A 17 -23.80 -21.45 -44.13
CA THR A 17 -25.17 -21.20 -43.64
C THR A 17 -25.80 -22.45 -43.02
N LYS A 18 -25.63 -23.62 -43.65
CA LYS A 18 -26.13 -24.89 -43.11
C LYS A 18 -25.40 -25.28 -41.83
N PHE A 19 -24.09 -25.08 -41.78
CA PHE A 19 -23.26 -25.37 -40.62
C PHE A 19 -23.66 -24.52 -39.40
N LEU A 20 -23.72 -23.20 -39.59
CA LEU A 20 -24.10 -22.25 -38.55
C LEU A 20 -25.50 -22.51 -37.99
N LYS A 21 -26.48 -22.81 -38.85
CA LYS A 21 -27.85 -23.17 -38.41
C LYS A 21 -27.92 -24.47 -37.61
N LYS A 22 -27.03 -25.43 -37.88
CA LYS A 22 -27.05 -26.75 -37.25
C LYS A 22 -26.39 -26.75 -35.88
N GLN A 23 -25.20 -26.16 -35.78
CA GLN A 23 -24.35 -26.26 -34.58
C GLN A 23 -24.40 -25.01 -33.70
N TYR A 24 -24.51 -23.81 -34.27
CA TYR A 24 -24.34 -22.53 -33.56
C TYR A 24 -25.65 -21.73 -33.42
N LYS A 25 -26.80 -22.42 -33.41
CA LYS A 25 -28.11 -21.78 -33.39
C LYS A 25 -28.36 -21.01 -32.09
N ARG A 26 -27.83 -21.49 -30.95
CA ARG A 26 -28.04 -20.87 -29.64
C ARG A 26 -27.23 -19.59 -29.52
N GLU A 27 -25.97 -19.66 -29.92
CA GLU A 27 -24.98 -18.58 -29.91
C GLU A 27 -25.42 -17.44 -30.84
N LEU A 28 -25.95 -17.77 -32.02
CA LEU A 28 -26.54 -16.77 -32.93
C LEU A 28 -27.78 -16.09 -32.32
N ALA A 29 -28.58 -16.82 -31.53
CA ALA A 29 -29.75 -16.26 -30.86
C ALA A 29 -29.37 -15.38 -29.66
N GLU A 30 -28.32 -15.74 -28.91
CA GLU A 30 -27.74 -14.94 -27.83
C GLU A 30 -27.12 -13.65 -28.39
N LEU A 31 -26.32 -13.76 -29.46
CA LEU A 31 -25.73 -12.62 -30.15
C LEU A 31 -26.79 -11.65 -30.72
N SER A 32 -27.90 -12.19 -31.23
CA SER A 32 -29.05 -11.37 -31.68
C SER A 32 -29.74 -10.59 -30.55
N ARG A 33 -29.63 -11.03 -29.29
CA ARG A 33 -30.23 -10.36 -28.12
C ARG A 33 -29.27 -9.33 -27.51
N GLU A 34 -27.99 -9.64 -27.48
CA GLU A 34 -26.95 -8.84 -26.80
C GLU A 34 -26.34 -7.75 -27.69
N TYR A 35 -26.61 -7.77 -28.99
CA TYR A 35 -26.20 -6.70 -29.89
C TYR A 35 -26.84 -5.36 -29.47
N PRO A 36 -26.08 -4.24 -29.41
CA PRO A 36 -24.73 -4.01 -29.93
C PRO A 36 -23.59 -4.17 -28.90
N HIS A 37 -23.85 -4.70 -27.70
CA HIS A 37 -22.83 -4.84 -26.65
C HIS A 37 -21.88 -6.01 -26.90
N ASN A 38 -22.41 -7.16 -27.32
CA ASN A 38 -21.62 -8.30 -27.75
C ASN A 38 -21.70 -8.45 -29.27
N ARG A 39 -20.53 -8.45 -29.93
CA ARG A 39 -20.40 -8.38 -31.40
C ARG A 39 -19.58 -9.52 -31.99
N SER A 40 -19.16 -10.47 -31.15
CA SER A 40 -18.22 -11.52 -31.53
C SER A 40 -18.89 -12.89 -31.53
N LEU A 41 -18.80 -13.59 -32.65
CA LEU A 41 -19.16 -15.01 -32.75
C LEU A 41 -17.90 -15.85 -32.62
N ILE A 42 -17.83 -16.66 -31.57
CA ILE A 42 -16.71 -17.56 -31.29
C ILE A 42 -17.00 -18.94 -31.88
N ILE A 43 -16.11 -19.44 -32.73
CA ILE A 43 -16.23 -20.73 -33.41
C ILE A 43 -15.03 -21.60 -33.05
N ASP A 44 -15.29 -22.81 -32.55
CA ASP A 44 -14.23 -23.77 -32.24
C ASP A 44 -13.78 -24.50 -33.52
N TYR A 45 -12.48 -24.43 -33.83
CA TYR A 45 -11.88 -25.12 -34.97
C TYR A 45 -12.13 -26.64 -34.97
N ARG A 46 -12.19 -27.28 -33.78
CA ARG A 46 -12.46 -28.72 -33.64
C ARG A 46 -13.81 -29.13 -34.22
N THR A 47 -14.78 -28.21 -34.25
CA THR A 47 -16.10 -28.48 -34.82
C THR A 47 -16.11 -28.44 -36.36
N ILE A 48 -15.10 -27.82 -36.97
CA ILE A 48 -14.98 -27.63 -38.43
C ILE A 48 -14.04 -28.68 -39.05
N LEU A 49 -13.26 -29.42 -38.24
CA LEU A 49 -12.25 -30.40 -38.65
C LEU A 49 -12.69 -31.41 -39.72
N ASN A 50 -13.97 -31.78 -39.76
CA ASN A 50 -14.54 -32.73 -40.73
C ASN A 50 -14.91 -32.09 -42.08
N ASN A 51 -14.73 -30.79 -42.25
CA ASN A 51 -15.12 -30.05 -43.44
C ASN A 51 -13.89 -29.61 -44.24
N ARG A 52 -13.96 -29.65 -45.58
CA ARG A 52 -12.92 -29.12 -46.48
C ARG A 52 -12.55 -27.66 -46.18
N LEU A 53 -13.51 -26.92 -45.62
CA LEU A 53 -13.38 -25.53 -45.18
C LEU A 53 -12.36 -25.32 -44.05
N ALA A 54 -12.02 -26.33 -43.25
CA ALA A 54 -11.00 -26.22 -42.19
C ALA A 54 -9.60 -25.93 -42.76
N PHE A 55 -9.24 -26.61 -43.85
CA PHE A 55 -7.96 -26.40 -44.53
C PHE A 55 -7.89 -25.04 -45.25
N GLU A 56 -9.03 -24.56 -45.78
CA GLU A 56 -9.11 -23.25 -46.42
C GLU A 56 -8.94 -22.11 -45.40
N LEU A 57 -9.44 -22.29 -44.17
CA LEU A 57 -9.26 -21.32 -43.07
C LEU A 57 -7.78 -21.12 -42.71
N LEU A 58 -6.99 -22.20 -42.64
CA LEU A 58 -5.57 -22.10 -42.31
C LEU A 58 -4.76 -21.40 -43.41
N ARG A 59 -5.12 -21.61 -44.68
CA ARG A 59 -4.40 -21.08 -45.85
C ARG A 59 -4.85 -19.68 -46.26
N SER A 60 -6.12 -19.35 -46.11
CA SER A 60 -6.70 -18.08 -46.56
C SER A 60 -7.77 -17.57 -45.59
N PRO A 61 -7.38 -17.24 -44.35
CA PRO A 61 -8.31 -16.89 -43.27
C PRO A 61 -9.16 -15.65 -43.60
N GLY A 62 -8.57 -14.64 -44.27
CA GLY A 62 -9.28 -13.41 -44.61
C GLY A 62 -10.47 -13.62 -45.54
N LYS A 63 -10.38 -14.58 -46.48
CA LYS A 63 -11.48 -14.92 -47.39
C LYS A 63 -12.59 -15.65 -46.65
N VAL A 64 -12.24 -16.66 -45.85
CA VAL A 64 -13.21 -17.47 -45.07
C VAL A 64 -13.97 -16.62 -44.06
N ILE A 65 -13.29 -15.68 -43.38
CA ILE A 65 -13.95 -14.73 -42.47
C ILE A 65 -14.97 -13.86 -43.23
N GLY A 66 -14.63 -13.43 -44.45
CA GLY A 66 -15.54 -12.72 -45.36
C GLY A 66 -16.74 -13.58 -45.74
N ASP A 67 -16.51 -14.81 -46.19
CA ASP A 67 -17.56 -15.73 -46.63
C ASP A 67 -18.57 -16.05 -45.50
N ILE A 68 -18.09 -16.22 -44.26
CA ILE A 68 -18.96 -16.43 -43.07
C ILE A 68 -19.77 -15.17 -42.76
N ARG A 69 -19.14 -13.98 -42.85
CA ARG A 69 -19.84 -12.71 -42.64
C ARG A 69 -20.95 -12.54 -43.68
N ASP A 70 -20.65 -12.79 -44.94
CA ASP A 70 -21.61 -12.73 -46.04
C ASP A 70 -22.74 -13.76 -45.86
N ALA A 71 -22.43 -14.97 -45.39
CA ALA A 71 -23.43 -15.99 -45.08
C ALA A 71 -24.42 -15.54 -44.01
N ILE A 72 -23.96 -14.81 -43.00
CA ILE A 72 -24.81 -14.30 -41.91
C ILE A 72 -25.70 -13.15 -42.39
N ILE A 73 -25.14 -12.23 -43.18
CA ILE A 73 -25.85 -11.05 -43.71
C ILE A 73 -26.88 -11.47 -44.77
N GLN A 74 -26.46 -12.20 -45.81
CA GLN A 74 -27.32 -12.58 -46.95
C GLN A 74 -28.51 -13.44 -46.52
N ASN A 75 -28.31 -14.36 -45.57
CA ASN A 75 -29.36 -15.27 -45.10
C ASN A 75 -30.13 -14.76 -43.87
N LYS A 76 -29.88 -13.51 -43.43
CA LYS A 76 -30.53 -12.87 -42.27
C LYS A 76 -30.62 -13.80 -41.05
N LEU A 77 -29.50 -14.43 -40.72
CA LEU A 77 -29.42 -15.38 -39.61
C LEU A 77 -29.62 -14.67 -38.25
N ILE A 78 -29.34 -13.37 -38.21
CA ILE A 78 -29.53 -12.48 -37.06
C ILE A 78 -30.67 -11.51 -37.41
N LYS A 79 -31.64 -11.35 -36.51
CA LYS A 79 -32.73 -10.37 -36.65
C LYS A 79 -32.60 -9.31 -35.57
N LEU A 80 -32.06 -8.15 -35.93
CA LEU A 80 -31.99 -6.99 -35.04
C LEU A 80 -33.37 -6.35 -34.86
N LYS A 81 -33.63 -5.76 -33.69
CA LYS A 81 -34.93 -5.13 -33.36
C LYS A 81 -35.30 -3.97 -34.31
N ASP A 82 -34.29 -3.30 -34.89
CA ASP A 82 -34.47 -2.11 -35.72
C ASP A 82 -34.39 -2.37 -37.24
N GLY A 83 -34.23 -3.63 -37.67
CA GLY A 83 -34.20 -3.99 -39.10
C GLY A 83 -32.94 -3.55 -39.87
N GLU A 84 -31.95 -2.97 -39.19
CA GLU A 84 -30.61 -2.69 -39.74
C GLU A 84 -29.75 -3.96 -39.79
N ASP A 85 -28.83 -4.06 -40.75
CA ASP A 85 -27.91 -5.19 -40.89
C ASP A 85 -26.75 -5.08 -39.86
N PRO A 86 -26.26 -6.19 -39.28
CA PRO A 86 -25.17 -6.16 -38.32
C PRO A 86 -23.82 -5.89 -39.01
N GLU A 87 -23.52 -4.62 -39.31
CA GLU A 87 -22.28 -4.19 -40.00
C GLU A 87 -20.98 -4.37 -39.18
N LEU A 88 -21.09 -4.77 -37.91
CA LEU A 88 -20.01 -4.82 -36.92
C LEU A 88 -19.81 -6.22 -36.32
N LEU A 89 -20.11 -7.29 -37.06
CA LEU A 89 -19.91 -8.66 -36.56
C LEU A 89 -18.44 -9.10 -36.71
N ASN A 90 -17.81 -9.49 -35.61
CA ASN A 90 -16.49 -10.12 -35.57
C ASN A 90 -16.62 -11.64 -35.50
N ILE A 91 -15.82 -12.36 -36.28
CA ILE A 91 -15.78 -13.82 -36.28
C ILE A 91 -14.44 -14.24 -35.70
N ARG A 92 -14.50 -14.99 -34.60
CA ARG A 92 -13.37 -15.34 -33.74
C ARG A 92 -13.19 -16.86 -33.75
N PHE A 93 -11.96 -17.35 -33.87
CA PHE A 93 -11.67 -18.79 -33.89
C PHE A 93 -10.82 -19.25 -32.70
N THR A 94 -11.20 -20.39 -32.10
CA THR A 94 -10.51 -21.02 -30.97
C THR A 94 -9.95 -22.40 -31.33
N ASN A 95 -9.01 -22.91 -30.51
CA ASN A 95 -8.46 -24.26 -30.62
C ASN A 95 -7.81 -24.63 -31.96
N LEU A 96 -6.95 -23.76 -32.49
CA LEU A 96 -6.15 -24.07 -33.68
C LEU A 96 -5.20 -25.27 -33.44
N PRO A 97 -4.96 -26.11 -34.46
CA PRO A 97 -4.23 -27.37 -34.28
C PRO A 97 -2.71 -27.19 -34.14
N GLN A 98 -2.15 -26.11 -34.69
CA GLN A 98 -0.69 -25.89 -34.70
C GLN A 98 -0.34 -24.64 -33.88
N ARG A 99 0.28 -24.87 -32.72
CA ARG A 99 0.93 -23.83 -31.91
C ARG A 99 2.36 -23.66 -32.41
N THR A 100 2.71 -22.44 -32.78
CA THR A 100 4.03 -22.10 -33.32
C THR A 100 4.72 -21.16 -32.35
N ASP A 101 5.94 -21.48 -31.96
CA ASP A 101 6.75 -20.58 -31.15
C ASP A 101 7.17 -19.34 -31.97
N VAL A 102 7.35 -18.21 -31.28
CA VAL A 102 7.74 -16.93 -31.93
C VAL A 102 8.99 -17.09 -32.81
N ARG A 103 9.90 -17.96 -32.39
CA ARG A 103 11.17 -18.25 -33.08
C ARG A 103 11.01 -19.09 -34.33
N ASP A 104 9.97 -19.92 -34.41
CA ASP A 104 9.74 -20.83 -35.53
C ASP A 104 8.95 -20.20 -36.68
N ILE A 105 8.67 -18.90 -36.57
CA ILE A 105 8.07 -18.12 -37.63
C ILE A 105 9.01 -18.11 -38.86
N ARG A 106 8.49 -18.55 -40.01
CA ARG A 106 9.17 -18.56 -41.32
C ARG A 106 8.37 -17.80 -42.37
N ALA A 107 9.03 -17.47 -43.48
CA ALA A 107 8.39 -16.72 -44.58
C ALA A 107 7.18 -17.43 -45.21
N GLU A 108 7.13 -18.76 -45.16
CA GLU A 108 6.00 -19.55 -45.69
C GLU A 108 4.69 -19.33 -44.94
N GLN A 109 4.76 -18.87 -43.68
CA GLN A 109 3.59 -18.64 -42.83
C GLN A 109 2.99 -17.24 -42.99
N ILE A 110 3.58 -16.36 -43.82
CA ILE A 110 3.03 -15.02 -44.07
C ILE A 110 1.65 -15.14 -44.74
N ASN A 111 0.67 -14.41 -44.22
CA ASN A 111 -0.76 -14.45 -44.58
C ASN A 111 -1.48 -15.76 -44.26
N THR A 112 -0.87 -16.67 -43.49
CA THR A 112 -1.53 -17.87 -42.97
C THR A 112 -2.07 -17.65 -41.55
N PHE A 113 -2.96 -18.53 -41.10
CA PHE A 113 -3.55 -18.47 -39.76
C PHE A 113 -2.71 -19.29 -38.78
N VAL A 114 -2.13 -18.63 -37.77
CA VAL A 114 -1.20 -19.23 -36.81
C VAL A 114 -1.65 -18.96 -35.38
N ALA A 115 -1.39 -19.92 -34.49
CA ALA A 115 -1.50 -19.73 -33.05
C ALA A 115 -0.10 -19.58 -32.46
N ILE A 116 0.16 -18.47 -31.78
CA ILE A 116 1.46 -18.16 -31.18
C ILE A 116 1.32 -18.10 -29.67
N GLU A 117 2.14 -18.87 -28.97
CA GLU A 117 2.17 -18.93 -27.51
C GLU A 117 3.32 -18.08 -26.97
N GLY A 118 3.05 -17.32 -25.89
CA GLY A 118 4.08 -16.56 -25.21
C GLY A 118 3.56 -15.73 -24.03
N ILE A 119 4.48 -15.02 -23.39
CA ILE A 119 4.20 -14.15 -22.25
C ILE A 119 4.04 -12.72 -22.74
N LEU A 120 2.95 -12.06 -22.35
CA LEU A 120 2.73 -10.66 -22.70
C LEU A 120 3.68 -9.76 -21.93
N ARG A 121 4.57 -9.05 -22.62
CA ARG A 121 5.57 -8.17 -22.00
C ARG A 121 5.07 -6.75 -21.79
N LYS A 122 4.37 -6.20 -22.79
CA LYS A 122 3.90 -4.81 -22.80
C LYS A 122 2.59 -4.69 -23.58
N THR A 123 1.76 -3.74 -23.18
CA THR A 123 0.54 -3.35 -23.87
C THR A 123 0.51 -1.83 -24.03
N THR A 124 -0.01 -1.31 -25.14
CA THR A 124 -0.28 0.12 -25.27
C THR A 124 -1.65 0.46 -24.66
N GLU A 125 -1.90 1.75 -24.45
CA GLU A 125 -3.25 2.27 -24.26
C GLU A 125 -4.14 1.94 -25.47
N VAL A 126 -5.44 1.78 -25.22
CA VAL A 126 -6.44 1.60 -26.29
C VAL A 126 -6.61 2.93 -27.04
N ARG A 127 -6.40 2.90 -28.35
CA ARG A 127 -6.48 4.09 -29.22
C ARG A 127 -7.45 3.86 -30.38
N PRO A 128 -8.30 4.84 -30.73
CA PRO A 128 -9.20 4.72 -31.87
C PRO A 128 -8.39 4.83 -33.18
N ARG A 129 -8.57 3.86 -34.07
CA ARG A 129 -8.03 3.85 -35.44
C ARG A 129 -9.14 4.06 -36.44
N ILE A 130 -8.91 4.93 -37.42
CA ILE A 130 -9.83 5.10 -38.56
C ILE A 130 -9.72 3.87 -39.46
N VAL A 131 -10.85 3.18 -39.68
CA VAL A 131 -10.95 2.06 -40.64
C VAL A 131 -11.55 2.54 -41.96
N SER A 132 -12.49 3.50 -41.91
CA SER A 132 -13.03 4.14 -43.11
C SER A 132 -13.05 5.66 -42.93
N ALA A 133 -12.39 6.36 -43.84
CA ALA A 133 -12.33 7.82 -43.86
C ALA A 133 -13.32 8.39 -44.87
N VAL A 134 -14.13 9.35 -44.43
CA VAL A 134 -15.03 10.11 -45.31
C VAL A 134 -14.53 11.54 -45.40
N PHE A 135 -14.30 12.00 -46.62
CA PHE A 135 -13.75 13.33 -46.88
C PHE A 135 -14.82 14.26 -47.46
N ARG A 136 -14.69 15.55 -47.18
CA ARG A 136 -15.49 16.62 -47.80
C ARG A 136 -14.61 17.42 -48.75
N CYS A 137 -15.04 17.52 -50.00
CA CYS A 137 -14.35 18.35 -50.97
C CYS A 137 -14.64 19.84 -50.73
N ARG A 138 -13.61 20.68 -50.59
CA ARG A 138 -13.79 22.13 -50.44
C ARG A 138 -14.36 22.83 -51.67
N SER A 139 -14.16 22.29 -52.87
CA SER A 139 -14.58 22.94 -54.12
C SER A 139 -16.00 22.58 -54.54
N CYS A 140 -16.46 21.35 -54.34
CA CYS A 140 -17.83 20.93 -54.68
C CYS A 140 -18.73 20.68 -53.47
N GLY A 141 -18.22 20.72 -52.24
CA GLY A 141 -18.99 20.51 -51.01
C GLY A 141 -19.49 19.09 -50.78
N LYS A 142 -19.37 18.19 -51.77
CA LYS A 142 -19.83 16.80 -51.67
C LYS A 142 -18.86 15.94 -50.85
N LEU A 143 -19.44 14.91 -50.23
CA LEU A 143 -18.71 13.89 -49.48
C LEU A 143 -18.20 12.81 -50.44
N THR A 144 -17.03 12.26 -50.16
CA THR A 144 -16.50 11.09 -50.86
C THR A 144 -17.15 9.82 -50.33
N ASP A 145 -17.11 8.76 -51.13
CA ASP A 145 -17.36 7.42 -50.61
C ASP A 145 -16.32 7.07 -49.52
N PRO A 146 -16.68 6.21 -48.55
CA PRO A 146 -15.76 5.81 -47.48
C PRO A 146 -14.51 5.14 -48.06
N VAL A 147 -13.34 5.74 -47.83
CA VAL A 147 -12.05 5.18 -48.24
C VAL A 147 -11.55 4.28 -47.12
N ILE A 148 -11.35 2.99 -47.44
CA ILE A 148 -10.82 2.01 -46.49
C ILE A 148 -9.37 2.36 -46.19
N GLN A 149 -9.05 2.50 -44.90
CA GLN A 149 -7.72 2.82 -44.40
C GLN A 149 -7.00 1.55 -43.93
N GLY A 150 -5.87 1.26 -44.58
CA GLY A 150 -4.99 0.16 -44.19
C GLY A 150 -4.12 0.47 -42.97
N TYR A 151 -3.23 -0.47 -42.62
CA TYR A 151 -2.16 -0.23 -41.66
C TYR A 151 -1.02 0.56 -42.32
N GLY A 152 -0.58 1.66 -41.71
CA GLY A 152 0.55 2.46 -42.20
C GLY A 152 0.20 3.92 -42.42
N ARG A 153 0.48 4.44 -43.63
CA ARG A 153 0.21 5.84 -43.96
C ARG A 153 -1.30 6.05 -44.14
N PHE A 154 -1.76 7.21 -43.71
CA PHE A 154 -3.13 7.65 -43.96
C PHE A 154 -3.30 7.95 -45.45
N ASP A 155 -4.19 7.21 -46.10
CA ASP A 155 -4.44 7.30 -47.54
C ASP A 155 -5.51 8.36 -47.81
N GLU A 156 -5.07 9.55 -48.21
CA GLU A 156 -5.94 10.63 -48.68
C GLU A 156 -6.00 10.61 -50.22
N PRO A 157 -7.20 10.57 -50.84
CA PRO A 157 -7.32 10.66 -52.29
C PRO A 157 -6.76 11.98 -52.84
N ASP A 158 -5.88 11.90 -53.85
CA ASP A 158 -5.25 13.09 -54.46
C ASP A 158 -6.23 14.01 -55.21
N PHE A 159 -7.41 13.50 -55.56
CA PHE A 159 -8.45 14.20 -56.31
C PHE A 159 -9.83 13.85 -55.78
N CYS A 160 -10.78 14.78 -55.94
CA CYS A 160 -12.17 14.50 -55.58
C CYS A 160 -12.82 13.58 -56.62
N PRO A 161 -13.35 12.40 -56.26
CA PRO A 161 -13.99 11.48 -57.21
C PRO A 161 -15.26 12.04 -57.84
N ASN A 162 -15.90 13.04 -57.23
CA ASN A 162 -17.15 13.60 -57.73
C ASN A 162 -16.99 14.84 -58.62
N CYS A 163 -15.86 15.55 -58.56
CA CYS A 163 -15.63 16.72 -59.44
C CYS A 163 -14.28 16.70 -60.18
N GLU A 164 -13.50 15.62 -60.02
CA GLU A 164 -12.22 15.33 -60.69
C GLU A 164 -11.16 16.45 -60.59
N ARG A 165 -11.35 17.41 -59.68
CA ARG A 165 -10.41 18.51 -59.42
C ARG A 165 -9.45 18.11 -58.31
N LYS A 166 -8.18 18.47 -58.50
CA LYS A 166 -7.16 18.44 -57.45
C LYS A 166 -7.46 19.54 -56.44
N THR A 167 -8.11 19.19 -55.34
CA THR A 167 -8.52 20.11 -54.27
C THR A 167 -8.23 19.45 -52.92
N ARG A 168 -7.91 20.24 -51.88
CA ARG A 168 -7.75 19.70 -50.53
C ARG A 168 -9.07 19.11 -50.01
N LEU A 169 -8.97 17.91 -49.46
CA LEU A 169 -10.09 17.17 -48.88
C LEU A 169 -10.07 17.35 -47.36
N ASP A 170 -11.17 17.82 -46.77
CA ASP A 170 -11.29 17.93 -45.32
C ASP A 170 -11.87 16.63 -44.75
N LEU A 171 -11.20 16.02 -43.77
CA LEU A 171 -11.70 14.82 -43.09
C LEU A 171 -12.95 15.15 -42.25
N VAL A 172 -14.04 14.42 -42.45
CA VAL A 172 -15.28 14.60 -41.68
C VAL A 172 -15.35 13.57 -40.56
N MET A 173 -14.81 13.93 -39.38
CA MET A 173 -14.72 13.04 -38.22
C MET A 173 -16.04 12.33 -37.90
N ASN A 174 -17.18 13.04 -37.93
CA ASN A 174 -18.50 12.48 -37.57
C ASN A 174 -19.03 11.40 -38.54
N ARG A 175 -18.43 11.24 -39.73
CA ARG A 175 -18.79 10.19 -40.70
C ARG A 175 -17.66 9.18 -40.91
N CYS A 176 -16.52 9.36 -40.26
CA CYS A 176 -15.45 8.38 -40.25
C CYS A 176 -15.80 7.25 -39.29
N ARG A 177 -15.41 6.03 -39.63
CA ARG A 177 -15.54 4.87 -38.76
C ARG A 177 -14.25 4.68 -37.99
N PHE A 178 -14.35 4.69 -36.68
CA PHE A 178 -13.26 4.40 -35.75
C PHE A 178 -13.48 3.02 -35.13
N VAL A 179 -12.40 2.30 -34.93
CA VAL A 179 -12.36 1.03 -34.19
C VAL A 179 -11.24 1.13 -33.17
N ASP A 180 -11.50 0.64 -31.96
CA ASP A 180 -10.50 0.62 -30.91
C ASP A 180 -9.37 -0.35 -31.27
N THR A 181 -8.13 0.09 -31.09
CA THR A 181 -6.93 -0.69 -31.41
C THR A 181 -5.94 -0.62 -30.27
N GLN A 182 -5.27 -1.73 -30.03
CA GLN A 182 -4.26 -1.87 -28.99
C GLN A 182 -3.11 -2.71 -29.51
N LYS A 183 -1.88 -2.25 -29.26
CA LYS A 183 -0.68 -3.03 -29.60
C LYS A 183 -0.21 -3.81 -28.38
N LEU A 184 0.09 -5.07 -28.60
CA LEU A 184 0.53 -6.04 -27.61
C LEU A 184 1.91 -6.55 -28.03
N ARG A 185 2.84 -6.69 -27.09
CA ARG A 185 4.15 -7.28 -27.36
C ARG A 185 4.30 -8.58 -26.59
N ILE A 186 4.37 -9.68 -27.31
CA ILE A 186 4.49 -11.03 -26.76
C ILE A 186 5.95 -11.45 -26.82
N GLN A 187 6.39 -12.18 -25.80
CA GLN A 187 7.74 -12.71 -25.66
C GLN A 187 7.69 -14.24 -25.56
N GLU A 188 8.61 -14.91 -26.24
CA GLU A 188 8.79 -16.35 -26.15
C GLU A 188 9.04 -16.81 -24.71
N SER A 189 8.45 -17.93 -24.30
CA SER A 189 8.65 -18.48 -22.97
C SER A 189 10.11 -18.96 -22.79
N PRO A 190 10.77 -18.60 -21.67
CA PRO A 190 12.20 -18.89 -21.47
C PRO A 190 12.51 -20.38 -21.25
N GLU A 191 11.49 -21.21 -21.02
CA GLU A 191 11.62 -22.64 -20.69
C GLU A 191 12.17 -23.48 -21.86
N GLY A 192 11.99 -23.03 -23.12
CA GLY A 192 12.50 -23.70 -24.32
C GLY A 192 13.86 -23.19 -24.83
N LEU A 193 14.47 -22.21 -24.16
CA LEU A 193 15.70 -21.57 -24.63
C LEU A 193 16.96 -22.38 -24.33
N ARG A 194 17.89 -22.45 -25.28
CA ARG A 194 19.23 -22.98 -25.03
C ARG A 194 20.05 -21.93 -24.26
N GLY A 195 20.90 -22.40 -23.35
CA GLY A 195 21.68 -21.51 -22.47
C GLY A 195 22.45 -20.43 -23.23
N GLY A 196 22.13 -19.15 -22.96
CA GLY A 196 22.77 -17.97 -23.55
C GLY A 196 21.96 -17.29 -24.67
N GLU A 197 20.87 -17.89 -25.14
CA GLU A 197 20.01 -17.28 -26.16
C GLU A 197 19.00 -16.31 -25.56
N GLN A 198 18.78 -15.18 -26.24
CA GLN A 198 17.77 -14.21 -25.82
C GLN A 198 16.38 -14.60 -26.37
N PRO A 199 15.33 -14.52 -25.55
CA PRO A 199 13.95 -14.73 -26.01
C PRO A 199 13.57 -13.70 -27.07
N GLN A 200 12.92 -14.17 -28.14
CA GLN A 200 12.42 -13.30 -29.20
C GLN A 200 11.07 -12.67 -28.82
N THR A 201 10.75 -11.55 -29.44
CA THR A 201 9.49 -10.83 -29.23
C THR A 201 8.74 -10.62 -30.53
N LEU A 202 7.41 -10.69 -30.48
CA LEU A 202 6.52 -10.44 -31.60
C LEU A 202 5.49 -9.37 -31.21
N ASP A 203 5.27 -8.42 -32.13
CA ASP A 203 4.23 -7.42 -31.98
C ASP A 203 2.90 -7.94 -32.54
N VAL A 204 1.82 -7.72 -31.79
CA VAL A 204 0.48 -8.21 -32.06
C VAL A 204 -0.50 -7.04 -31.99
N ASP A 205 -1.31 -6.86 -33.02
CA ASP A 205 -2.33 -5.81 -33.07
C ASP A 205 -3.70 -6.40 -32.72
N ALA A 206 -4.26 -5.98 -31.58
CA ALA A 206 -5.62 -6.31 -31.13
C ALA A 206 -6.61 -5.21 -31.53
N THR A 207 -7.83 -5.60 -31.89
CA THR A 207 -8.88 -4.69 -32.39
C THR A 207 -10.24 -4.96 -31.75
N ASP A 208 -11.02 -3.89 -31.59
CA ASP A 208 -12.41 -3.88 -31.11
C ASP A 208 -12.53 -4.55 -29.72
N ASP A 209 -13.31 -5.63 -29.60
CA ASP A 209 -13.61 -6.34 -28.35
C ASP A 209 -12.40 -6.98 -27.66
N LEU A 210 -11.31 -7.26 -28.39
CA LEU A 210 -10.10 -7.85 -27.82
C LEU A 210 -9.22 -6.84 -27.09
N THR A 211 -9.50 -5.54 -27.24
CA THR A 211 -8.72 -4.49 -26.60
C THR A 211 -9.03 -4.42 -25.10
N GLY A 212 -8.00 -4.24 -24.27
CA GLY A 212 -8.12 -4.13 -22.82
C GLY A 212 -8.38 -5.44 -22.08
N GLN A 213 -8.43 -6.60 -22.76
CA GLN A 213 -8.69 -7.90 -22.12
C GLN A 213 -7.47 -8.50 -21.41
N VAL A 214 -6.25 -8.14 -21.82
CA VAL A 214 -5.01 -8.78 -21.36
C VAL A 214 -4.07 -7.81 -20.67
N ALA A 215 -3.43 -8.27 -19.60
CA ALA A 215 -2.49 -7.50 -18.80
C ALA A 215 -1.03 -7.94 -19.04
N PRO A 216 -0.05 -7.02 -18.94
CA PRO A 216 1.36 -7.39 -18.98
C PRO A 216 1.69 -8.42 -17.90
N GLY A 217 2.33 -9.52 -18.27
CA GLY A 217 2.65 -10.67 -17.43
C GLY A 217 1.85 -11.92 -17.75
N ASP A 218 0.69 -11.78 -18.41
CA ASP A 218 -0.18 -12.90 -18.73
C ASP A 218 0.46 -13.86 -19.73
N ARG A 219 0.31 -15.17 -19.49
CA ARG A 219 0.60 -16.20 -20.49
C ARG A 219 -0.58 -16.29 -21.45
N VAL A 220 -0.34 -15.99 -22.72
CA VAL A 220 -1.40 -15.89 -23.74
C VAL A 220 -1.07 -16.75 -24.96
N VAL A 221 -2.10 -17.37 -25.52
CA VAL A 221 -2.07 -17.98 -26.85
C VAL A 221 -2.86 -17.07 -27.78
N VAL A 222 -2.19 -16.46 -28.74
CA VAL A 222 -2.80 -15.55 -29.70
C VAL A 222 -2.98 -16.23 -31.04
N ASN A 223 -4.24 -16.33 -31.45
CA ASN A 223 -4.64 -16.79 -32.77
C ASN A 223 -4.75 -15.60 -33.69
N GLY A 224 -4.04 -15.62 -34.81
CA GLY A 224 -4.02 -14.47 -35.71
C GLY A 224 -3.48 -14.76 -37.10
N ILE A 225 -3.56 -13.74 -37.95
CA ILE A 225 -3.01 -13.77 -39.31
C ILE A 225 -1.65 -13.10 -39.28
N LEU A 226 -0.61 -13.82 -39.70
CA LEU A 226 0.74 -13.25 -39.75
C LEU A 226 0.83 -12.26 -40.92
N ARG A 227 1.16 -10.99 -40.63
CA ARG A 227 1.28 -9.91 -41.62
C ARG A 227 2.71 -9.40 -41.67
N SER A 228 3.09 -8.86 -42.82
CA SER A 228 4.41 -8.23 -43.02
C SER A 228 4.24 -6.81 -43.52
N VAL A 229 4.94 -5.85 -42.92
CA VAL A 229 4.99 -4.45 -43.37
C VAL A 229 6.43 -4.10 -43.74
N GLN A 230 6.59 -3.38 -44.85
CA GLN A 230 7.90 -2.95 -45.32
C GLN A 230 8.49 -1.88 -44.39
N ARG A 231 9.70 -2.10 -43.89
CA ARG A 231 10.37 -1.14 -43.02
C ARG A 231 10.79 0.10 -43.80
N VAL A 232 10.56 1.29 -43.24
CA VAL A 232 10.95 2.57 -43.85
C VAL A 232 11.99 3.24 -42.95
N ASN A 233 13.22 3.34 -43.42
CA ASN A 233 14.31 4.04 -42.71
C ASN A 233 14.60 5.36 -43.42
N TYR A 234 14.54 6.48 -42.69
CA TYR A 234 14.83 7.83 -43.23
C TYR A 234 14.09 8.15 -44.55
N GLY A 235 12.84 7.69 -44.68
CA GLY A 235 12.02 7.91 -45.88
C GLY A 235 12.31 6.99 -47.07
N GLN A 236 13.34 6.13 -47.00
CA GLN A 236 13.62 5.11 -48.01
C GLN A 236 13.04 3.75 -47.59
N LYS A 237 12.45 3.05 -48.57
CA LYS A 237 11.88 1.70 -48.38
C LYS A 237 13.01 0.67 -48.26
N SER A 238 13.02 -0.10 -47.17
CA SER A 238 13.98 -1.19 -46.95
C SER A 238 13.57 -2.48 -47.67
N THR A 239 14.53 -3.36 -47.94
CA THR A 239 14.26 -4.74 -48.38
C THR A 239 13.86 -5.65 -47.21
N LEU A 240 14.05 -5.20 -45.98
CA LEU A 240 13.62 -5.90 -44.78
C LEU A 240 12.16 -5.56 -44.45
N PHE A 241 11.39 -6.60 -44.14
CA PHE A 241 10.00 -6.51 -43.71
C PHE A 241 9.92 -6.84 -42.22
N ASP A 242 9.19 -6.02 -41.48
CA ASP A 242 8.84 -6.31 -40.10
C ASP A 242 7.57 -7.15 -40.09
N ILE A 243 7.55 -8.19 -39.25
CA ILE A 243 6.45 -9.13 -39.12
C ILE A 243 5.65 -8.74 -37.88
N TYR A 244 4.32 -8.74 -37.98
CA TYR A 244 3.41 -8.56 -36.86
C TYR A 244 2.20 -9.48 -37.01
N LEU A 245 1.54 -9.78 -35.90
CA LEU A 245 0.37 -10.65 -35.88
C LEU A 245 -0.90 -9.81 -35.82
N GLU A 246 -1.78 -9.95 -36.81
CA GLU A 246 -3.14 -9.38 -36.75
C GLU A 246 -4.02 -10.32 -35.91
N CYS A 247 -4.40 -9.89 -34.72
CA CYS A 247 -5.05 -10.74 -33.74
C CYS A 247 -6.51 -11.04 -34.13
N ASN A 248 -6.84 -12.33 -34.25
CA ASN A 248 -8.20 -12.79 -34.39
C ASN A 248 -8.80 -13.20 -33.04
N PHE A 249 -8.07 -13.88 -32.16
CA PHE A 249 -8.56 -14.27 -30.83
C PHE A 249 -7.39 -14.41 -29.85
N ILE A 250 -7.64 -14.11 -28.57
CA ILE A 250 -6.65 -14.26 -27.50
C ILE A 250 -7.20 -15.22 -26.46
N GLU A 251 -6.46 -16.28 -26.18
CA GLU A 251 -6.73 -17.23 -25.11
C GLU A 251 -5.75 -16.97 -23.96
N ILE A 252 -6.27 -16.73 -22.76
CA ILE A 252 -5.46 -16.47 -21.56
C ILE A 252 -5.25 -17.82 -20.85
N ALA A 253 -4.02 -18.32 -20.82
CA ALA A 253 -3.70 -19.65 -20.31
C ALA A 253 -3.72 -19.72 -18.77
N GLU A 254 -3.50 -18.60 -18.08
CA GLU A 254 -3.56 -18.52 -16.62
C GLU A 254 -4.40 -17.31 -16.23
N LYS A 255 -5.68 -17.53 -15.93
CA LYS A 255 -6.49 -16.51 -15.29
C LYS A 255 -6.18 -16.45 -13.80
N GLU A 256 -6.03 -15.22 -13.30
CA GLU A 256 -5.88 -14.91 -11.89
C GLU A 256 -7.03 -15.53 -11.06
N PHE A 257 -6.82 -15.63 -9.74
CA PHE A 257 -7.62 -16.31 -8.71
C PHE A 257 -9.16 -16.27 -8.77
N GLU A 258 -9.78 -15.52 -9.66
CA GLU A 258 -11.24 -15.49 -9.88
C GLU A 258 -11.71 -16.60 -10.84
N GLU A 259 -10.83 -17.27 -11.62
CA GLU A 259 -11.24 -18.28 -12.60
C GLU A 259 -10.45 -19.62 -12.59
N ILE A 260 -9.93 -20.07 -11.44
CA ILE A 260 -9.76 -21.54 -11.30
C ILE A 260 -11.17 -22.14 -11.33
N ALA A 261 -11.57 -22.66 -12.49
CA ALA A 261 -12.80 -23.42 -12.68
C ALA A 261 -12.65 -24.73 -11.91
N ILE A 262 -13.30 -24.80 -10.75
CA ILE A 262 -13.38 -26.01 -9.97
C ILE A 262 -14.56 -26.78 -10.55
N SER A 263 -14.30 -27.93 -11.17
CA SER A 263 -15.38 -28.78 -11.66
C SER A 263 -16.16 -29.35 -10.47
N GLU A 264 -17.42 -29.74 -10.69
CA GLU A 264 -18.21 -30.42 -9.65
C GLU A 264 -17.53 -31.73 -9.19
N GLU A 265 -16.76 -32.38 -10.07
CA GLU A 265 -15.95 -33.56 -9.76
C GLU A 265 -14.78 -33.22 -8.82
N ASP A 266 -14.00 -32.18 -9.13
CA ASP A 266 -12.92 -31.70 -8.27
C ASP A 266 -13.45 -31.29 -6.88
N GLU A 267 -14.61 -30.62 -6.83
CA GLU A 267 -15.23 -30.19 -5.57
C GLU A 267 -15.64 -31.39 -4.70
N ALA A 268 -16.19 -32.43 -5.31
CA ALA A 268 -16.55 -33.67 -4.61
C ALA A 268 -15.30 -34.36 -4.04
N GLU A 269 -14.21 -34.41 -4.81
CA GLU A 269 -12.93 -34.98 -4.37
C GLU A 269 -12.30 -34.16 -3.23
N ILE A 270 -12.30 -32.82 -3.34
CA ILE A 270 -11.85 -31.90 -2.29
C ILE A 270 -12.63 -32.13 -0.98
N LYS A 271 -13.97 -32.24 -1.06
CA LYS A 271 -14.81 -32.51 0.11
C LYS A 271 -14.59 -33.90 0.70
N ALA A 272 -14.28 -34.90 -0.12
CA ALA A 272 -13.93 -36.23 0.34
C ALA A 272 -12.60 -36.23 1.10
N LEU A 273 -11.57 -35.55 0.56
CA LEU A 273 -10.27 -35.38 1.20
C LEU A 273 -10.38 -34.61 2.53
N ALA A 274 -11.19 -33.56 2.59
CA ALA A 274 -11.38 -32.76 3.79
C ALA A 274 -12.00 -33.54 4.97
N ARG A 275 -12.76 -34.61 4.69
CA ARG A 275 -13.35 -35.48 5.72
C ARG A 275 -12.36 -36.49 6.30
N ASP A 276 -11.20 -36.68 5.66
CA ASP A 276 -10.19 -37.64 6.11
C ASP A 276 -9.54 -37.15 7.43
N PRO A 277 -9.55 -37.94 8.52
CA PRO A 277 -8.86 -37.58 9.76
C PRO A 277 -7.35 -37.34 9.60
N MET A 278 -6.73 -37.89 8.55
CA MET A 278 -5.30 -37.78 8.27
C MET A 278 -4.96 -36.65 7.28
N ILE A 279 -5.91 -35.78 6.93
CA ILE A 279 -5.74 -34.70 5.95
C ILE A 279 -4.52 -33.81 6.22
N TYR A 280 -4.29 -33.45 7.48
CA TYR A 280 -3.13 -32.66 7.90
C TYR A 280 -1.81 -33.31 7.46
N LYS A 281 -1.64 -34.61 7.74
CA LYS A 281 -0.42 -35.34 7.38
C LYS A 281 -0.30 -35.53 5.87
N LYS A 282 -1.39 -35.80 5.16
CA LYS A 282 -1.39 -35.94 3.70
C LYS A 282 -0.96 -34.65 3.02
N ILE A 283 -1.50 -33.49 3.45
CA ILE A 283 -1.09 -32.18 2.94
C ILE A 283 0.39 -31.92 3.25
N THR A 284 0.81 -32.14 4.50
CA THR A 284 2.22 -31.94 4.91
C THR A 284 3.19 -32.81 4.11
N ARG A 285 2.85 -34.08 3.84
CA ARG A 285 3.67 -34.99 3.00
C ARG A 285 3.66 -34.63 1.53
N SER A 286 2.58 -34.05 1.04
CA SER A 286 2.46 -33.55 -0.34
C SER A 286 3.33 -32.31 -0.59
N ILE A 287 3.70 -31.57 0.46
CA ILE A 287 4.62 -30.44 0.35
C ILE A 287 6.07 -30.93 0.32
N ALA A 288 6.72 -30.76 -0.84
CA ALA A 288 8.11 -31.14 -1.11
C ALA A 288 8.43 -32.61 -0.71
N PRO A 289 7.86 -33.62 -1.40
CA PRO A 289 8.04 -35.03 -1.06
C PRO A 289 9.49 -35.52 -1.21
N THR A 290 10.30 -34.82 -2.02
CA THR A 290 11.73 -35.12 -2.21
C THR A 290 12.58 -34.84 -0.97
N ILE A 291 12.07 -34.05 -0.01
CA ILE A 291 12.81 -33.68 1.21
C ILE A 291 12.31 -34.55 2.35
N TYR A 292 13.22 -35.30 2.95
CA TYR A 292 12.92 -36.17 4.10
C TYR A 292 12.98 -35.39 5.42
N GLY A 293 11.97 -35.61 6.27
CA GLY A 293 11.88 -35.01 7.61
C GLY A 293 11.42 -33.54 7.63
N THR A 294 11.58 -32.90 8.80
CA THR A 294 11.12 -31.52 9.10
C THR A 294 9.61 -31.31 8.95
N ASP A 295 8.83 -32.26 9.48
CA ASP A 295 7.37 -32.24 9.38
C ASP A 295 6.76 -30.95 9.98
N ASP A 296 7.30 -30.44 11.08
CA ASP A 296 6.85 -29.18 11.71
C ASP A 296 6.99 -27.98 10.75
N VAL A 297 8.09 -27.93 9.98
CA VAL A 297 8.35 -26.87 9.00
C VAL A 297 7.36 -26.97 7.84
N LYS A 298 7.14 -28.18 7.33
CA LYS A 298 6.19 -28.44 6.24
C LYS A 298 4.75 -28.14 6.66
N GLU A 299 4.39 -28.46 7.91
CA GLU A 299 3.06 -28.17 8.46
C GLU A 299 2.84 -26.66 8.61
N ALA A 300 3.85 -25.91 9.08
CA ALA A 300 3.78 -24.45 9.13
C ALA A 300 3.65 -23.80 7.74
N ILE A 301 4.34 -24.33 6.73
CA ILE A 301 4.21 -23.89 5.34
C ILE A 301 2.81 -24.22 4.78
N ALA A 302 2.24 -25.38 5.15
CA ALA A 302 0.86 -25.71 4.82
C ALA A 302 -0.09 -24.65 5.38
N LEU A 303 0.03 -24.32 6.67
CA LEU A 303 -0.78 -23.28 7.31
C LEU A 303 -0.60 -21.91 6.61
N GLN A 304 0.61 -21.58 6.18
CA GLN A 304 0.88 -20.36 5.40
C GLN A 304 0.17 -20.34 4.04
N LEU A 305 0.13 -21.47 3.33
CA LEU A 305 -0.54 -21.60 2.03
C LEU A 305 -2.06 -21.38 2.15
N PHE A 306 -2.70 -21.91 3.19
CA PHE A 306 -4.12 -21.71 3.46
C PHE A 306 -4.44 -20.31 4.00
N GLY A 307 -3.56 -19.74 4.83
CA GLY A 307 -3.67 -18.39 5.39
C GLY A 307 -4.86 -18.19 6.35
N GLY A 308 -4.80 -17.16 7.19
CA GLY A 308 -5.91 -16.74 8.05
C GLY A 308 -6.94 -15.86 7.33
N ILE A 309 -7.92 -15.33 8.07
CA ILE A 309 -8.96 -14.46 7.51
C ILE A 309 -8.51 -13.01 7.60
N ALA A 310 -8.50 -12.29 6.47
CA ALA A 310 -8.38 -10.83 6.49
C ALA A 310 -9.73 -10.23 6.91
N LYS A 311 -9.72 -9.33 7.89
CA LYS A 311 -10.93 -8.71 8.44
C LYS A 311 -10.86 -7.20 8.26
N ASP A 312 -11.88 -6.63 7.65
CA ASP A 312 -12.07 -5.19 7.58
C ASP A 312 -13.06 -4.79 8.69
N MET A 313 -12.62 -3.92 9.58
CA MET A 313 -13.40 -3.47 10.71
C MET A 313 -14.28 -2.26 10.30
N PRO A 314 -15.43 -2.03 10.96
CA PRO A 314 -16.30 -0.90 10.64
C PRO A 314 -15.65 0.49 10.82
N ASP A 315 -14.55 0.56 11.57
CA ASP A 315 -13.73 1.77 11.77
C ASP A 315 -12.73 2.01 10.62
N GLY A 316 -12.74 1.17 9.58
CA GLY A 316 -11.83 1.24 8.44
C GLY A 316 -10.46 0.60 8.70
N SER A 317 -10.19 0.10 9.91
CA SER A 317 -8.97 -0.65 10.19
C SER A 317 -9.02 -2.04 9.57
N ARG A 318 -7.88 -2.54 9.10
CA ARG A 318 -7.78 -3.87 8.50
C ARG A 318 -6.86 -4.77 9.32
N LEU A 319 -7.39 -5.90 9.77
CA LEU A 319 -6.60 -6.97 10.35
C LEU A 319 -6.08 -7.87 9.22
N ARG A 320 -4.75 -8.02 9.18
CA ARG A 320 -4.06 -8.92 8.26
C ARG A 320 -4.41 -10.38 8.57
N GLY A 321 -4.71 -11.16 7.53
CA GLY A 321 -4.91 -12.62 7.61
C GLY A 321 -3.69 -13.45 7.19
N ASP A 322 -2.75 -12.86 6.43
CA ASP A 322 -1.59 -13.57 5.89
C ASP A 322 -0.61 -13.97 6.99
N ILE A 323 0.09 -15.10 6.83
CA ILE A 323 1.08 -15.61 7.80
C ILE A 323 2.49 -15.43 7.20
N HIS A 324 3.45 -14.99 8.00
CA HIS A 324 4.85 -14.84 7.60
C HIS A 324 5.73 -15.86 8.31
N VAL A 325 6.52 -16.59 7.52
CA VAL A 325 7.40 -17.66 8.01
C VAL A 325 8.84 -17.37 7.60
N LEU A 326 9.77 -17.53 8.53
CA LEU A 326 11.21 -17.41 8.28
C LEU A 326 11.92 -18.73 8.60
N LEU A 327 12.67 -19.23 7.63
CA LEU A 327 13.55 -20.39 7.78
C LEU A 327 14.99 -19.92 7.92
N VAL A 328 15.59 -20.14 9.10
CA VAL A 328 17.01 -19.86 9.33
C VAL A 328 17.72 -21.19 9.50
N GLY A 329 18.80 -21.41 8.75
CA GLY A 329 19.46 -22.71 8.77
C GLY A 329 20.88 -22.69 8.25
N ASP A 330 21.63 -23.75 8.51
CA ASP A 330 22.92 -23.94 7.83
C ASP A 330 22.70 -24.15 6.31
N PRO A 331 23.69 -23.83 5.46
CA PRO A 331 23.68 -24.19 4.05
C PRO A 331 23.58 -25.70 3.86
N GLY A 332 22.85 -26.14 2.84
CA GLY A 332 22.72 -27.57 2.51
C GLY A 332 21.46 -28.25 3.04
N ILE A 333 20.69 -27.64 3.95
CA ILE A 333 19.46 -28.22 4.53
C ILE A 333 18.22 -28.00 3.62
N ALA A 334 18.40 -27.97 2.30
CA ALA A 334 17.33 -27.85 1.29
C ALA A 334 16.35 -26.65 1.40
N LYS A 335 16.64 -25.62 2.20
CA LYS A 335 15.78 -24.42 2.37
C LYS A 335 15.32 -23.80 1.04
N SER A 336 16.26 -23.50 0.13
CA SER A 336 15.95 -22.93 -1.18
C SER A 336 15.08 -23.85 -2.04
N GLN A 337 15.21 -25.18 -1.88
CA GLN A 337 14.39 -26.16 -2.60
C GLN A 337 12.95 -26.17 -2.09
N ILE A 338 12.75 -26.03 -0.78
CA ILE A 338 11.43 -25.84 -0.17
C ILE A 338 10.77 -24.57 -0.74
N LEU A 339 11.48 -23.43 -0.73
CA LEU A 339 10.96 -22.15 -1.24
C LEU A 339 10.51 -22.27 -2.70
N ARG A 340 11.33 -22.88 -3.57
CA ARG A 340 10.98 -23.09 -4.99
C ARG A 340 9.77 -24.00 -5.17
N TYR A 341 9.63 -25.04 -4.34
CA TYR A 341 8.48 -25.93 -4.41
C TYR A 341 7.19 -25.21 -3.98
N VAL A 342 7.24 -24.43 -2.90
CA VAL A 342 6.09 -23.65 -2.41
C VAL A 342 5.66 -22.60 -3.42
N VAL A 343 6.60 -21.96 -4.12
CA VAL A 343 6.30 -21.01 -5.21
C VAL A 343 5.54 -21.69 -6.36
N LYS A 344 5.88 -22.93 -6.71
CA LYS A 344 5.15 -23.70 -7.73
C LYS A 344 3.75 -24.11 -7.29
N LEU A 345 3.58 -24.43 -6.01
CA LEU A 345 2.28 -24.80 -5.44
C LEU A 345 1.37 -23.57 -5.29
N SER A 346 1.95 -22.43 -4.94
CA SER A 346 1.23 -21.18 -4.75
C SER A 346 0.75 -20.63 -6.09
N PRO A 347 -0.54 -20.33 -6.24
CA PRO A 347 -1.09 -19.79 -7.49
C PRO A 347 -0.51 -18.44 -7.93
N ARG A 348 -0.02 -17.65 -6.98
CA ARG A 348 0.76 -16.41 -7.22
C ARG A 348 2.05 -16.47 -6.40
N GLY A 349 2.86 -17.48 -6.69
CA GLY A 349 4.18 -17.64 -6.10
C GLY A 349 5.23 -16.84 -6.87
N ILE A 350 5.97 -15.99 -6.18
CA ILE A 350 7.12 -15.30 -6.77
C ILE A 350 8.37 -15.65 -5.98
N TYR A 351 9.39 -16.12 -6.70
CA TYR A 351 10.69 -16.43 -6.14
C TYR A 351 11.66 -15.28 -6.43
N THR A 352 12.31 -14.76 -5.39
CA THR A 352 13.37 -13.76 -5.51
C THR A 352 14.56 -14.12 -4.63
N SER A 353 15.76 -13.71 -5.06
CA SER A 353 16.97 -13.81 -4.24
C SER A 353 17.33 -12.44 -3.67
N GLY A 354 17.60 -12.39 -2.37
CA GLY A 354 17.93 -11.20 -1.60
C GLY A 354 19.11 -10.41 -2.13
N LYS A 355 20.08 -11.05 -2.80
CA LYS A 355 21.23 -10.36 -3.41
C LYS A 355 20.87 -9.65 -4.72
N SER A 356 19.94 -10.21 -5.47
CA SER A 356 19.49 -9.69 -6.78
C SER A 356 18.31 -8.72 -6.69
N SER A 357 17.58 -8.77 -5.58
CA SER A 357 16.37 -7.99 -5.35
C SER A 357 16.73 -6.61 -4.79
N THR A 358 16.59 -5.56 -5.60
CA THR A 358 16.66 -4.18 -5.14
C THR A 358 15.29 -3.72 -4.62
N SER A 359 15.27 -2.64 -3.83
CA SER A 359 14.05 -1.99 -3.35
C SER A 359 13.08 -1.71 -4.49
N ALA A 360 13.63 -1.31 -5.64
CA ALA A 360 12.90 -1.04 -6.87
C ALA A 360 12.29 -2.31 -7.46
N GLY A 361 13.05 -3.41 -7.52
CA GLY A 361 12.58 -4.72 -7.99
C GLY A 361 11.60 -5.43 -7.03
N LEU A 362 11.62 -5.11 -5.73
CA LEU A 362 10.67 -5.64 -4.74
C LEU A 362 9.33 -4.90 -4.75
N THR A 363 9.35 -3.57 -4.95
CA THR A 363 8.16 -2.72 -4.81
C THR A 363 7.55 -2.32 -6.15
N ALA A 364 8.03 -1.23 -6.75
CA ALA A 364 7.69 -0.80 -8.10
C ALA A 364 8.79 0.11 -8.66
N THR A 365 8.97 0.07 -9.97
CA THR A 365 9.92 0.89 -10.74
C THR A 365 9.19 1.81 -11.69
N ALA A 366 9.73 3.01 -11.94
CA ALA A 366 9.23 3.88 -12.99
C ALA A 366 10.12 3.68 -14.22
N VAL A 367 9.55 3.20 -15.31
CA VAL A 367 10.24 2.95 -16.58
C VAL A 367 9.63 3.82 -17.67
N LYS A 368 10.49 4.45 -18.46
CA LYS A 368 10.06 5.25 -19.61
C LYS A 368 9.69 4.33 -20.76
N ASP A 369 8.46 4.44 -21.25
CA ASP A 369 7.96 3.55 -22.29
C ASP A 369 8.45 3.97 -23.68
N GLU A 370 9.30 3.13 -24.30
CA GLU A 370 9.78 3.30 -25.68
C GLU A 370 8.81 2.75 -26.74
N PHE A 371 7.75 2.03 -26.32
CA PHE A 371 6.76 1.41 -27.22
C PHE A 371 5.60 2.37 -27.57
N GLY A 372 5.27 3.30 -26.68
CA GLY A 372 4.30 4.39 -26.88
C GLY A 372 4.92 5.79 -27.03
N ASP A 373 4.28 6.82 -26.46
CA ASP A 373 4.67 8.24 -26.62
C ASP A 373 5.89 8.68 -25.76
N GLY A 374 6.68 7.76 -25.19
CA GLY A 374 7.81 8.12 -24.32
C GLY A 374 7.43 8.54 -22.90
N ARG A 375 6.23 8.21 -22.41
CA ARG A 375 5.75 8.56 -21.06
C ARG A 375 6.32 7.62 -20.00
N TRP A 376 6.42 8.10 -18.76
CA TRP A 376 6.78 7.27 -17.60
C TRP A 376 5.62 6.35 -17.25
N THR A 377 5.93 5.07 -17.06
CA THR A 377 4.99 4.02 -16.66
C THR A 377 5.52 3.34 -15.40
N LEU A 378 4.65 2.83 -14.54
CA LEU A 378 5.03 2.06 -13.35
C LEU A 378 5.05 0.57 -13.69
N GLU A 379 6.18 -0.09 -13.46
CA GLU A 379 6.29 -1.55 -13.50
C GLU A 379 6.23 -2.08 -12.05
N ALA A 380 5.34 -3.04 -11.81
CA ALA A 380 5.18 -3.66 -10.51
C ALA A 380 6.39 -4.57 -10.18
N GLY A 381 6.87 -4.47 -8.93
CA GLY A 381 7.91 -5.32 -8.40
C GLY A 381 7.36 -6.62 -7.80
N ALA A 382 8.27 -7.48 -7.34
CA ALA A 382 7.97 -8.84 -6.91
C ALA A 382 6.90 -8.94 -5.80
N LEU A 383 6.84 -8.02 -4.84
CA LEU A 383 5.85 -8.08 -3.75
C LEU A 383 4.45 -7.66 -4.22
N VAL A 384 4.37 -6.75 -5.18
CA VAL A 384 3.10 -6.27 -5.76
C VAL A 384 2.54 -7.33 -6.71
N LEU A 385 3.40 -7.97 -7.49
CA LEU A 385 3.03 -9.08 -8.37
C LEU A 385 2.57 -10.32 -7.57
N ALA A 386 3.06 -10.50 -6.33
CA ALA A 386 2.69 -11.61 -5.44
C ALA A 386 1.44 -11.34 -4.59
N ASP A 387 0.65 -10.30 -4.90
CA ASP A 387 -0.55 -9.93 -4.12
C ASP A 387 -1.53 -11.11 -3.97
N MET A 388 -1.96 -11.36 -2.72
CA MET A 388 -2.77 -12.51 -2.27
C MET A 388 -2.12 -13.90 -2.42
N GLY A 389 -0.85 -13.93 -2.81
CA GLY A 389 -0.03 -15.14 -2.98
C GLY A 389 1.10 -15.26 -1.96
N ILE A 390 2.22 -15.85 -2.41
CA ILE A 390 3.42 -16.04 -1.59
C ILE A 390 4.61 -15.38 -2.28
N ALA A 391 5.30 -14.52 -1.56
CA ALA A 391 6.61 -14.00 -1.95
C ALA A 391 7.70 -14.79 -1.22
N ALA A 392 8.43 -15.63 -1.95
CA ALA A 392 9.56 -16.38 -1.42
C ALA A 392 10.85 -15.58 -1.64
N VAL A 393 11.54 -15.25 -0.55
CA VAL A 393 12.80 -14.49 -0.58
C VAL A 393 13.91 -15.36 -0.02
N ASP A 394 14.83 -15.77 -0.88
CA ASP A 394 16.01 -16.55 -0.48
C ASP A 394 17.18 -15.61 -0.12
N GLU A 395 18.12 -16.09 0.69
CA GLU A 395 19.30 -15.34 1.15
C GLU A 395 18.98 -13.95 1.73
N MET A 396 17.94 -13.88 2.57
CA MET A 396 17.51 -12.61 3.16
C MET A 396 18.60 -11.90 3.97
N ASP A 397 19.56 -12.65 4.52
CA ASP A 397 20.70 -12.11 5.26
C ASP A 397 21.70 -11.33 4.39
N LYS A 398 21.66 -11.52 3.06
CA LYS A 398 22.54 -10.85 2.09
C LYS A 398 21.95 -9.58 1.49
N MET A 399 20.72 -9.21 1.82
CA MET A 399 20.13 -7.97 1.35
C MET A 399 20.84 -6.73 1.91
N ALA A 400 20.95 -5.70 1.06
CA ALA A 400 21.38 -4.37 1.48
C ALA A 400 20.43 -3.81 2.55
N LYS A 401 20.91 -2.84 3.35
CA LYS A 401 20.10 -2.29 4.45
C LYS A 401 18.93 -1.47 3.91
N GLU A 402 19.15 -0.81 2.78
CA GLU A 402 18.18 -0.02 2.02
C GLU A 402 17.07 -0.92 1.46
N ASP A 403 17.42 -2.07 0.86
CA ASP A 403 16.48 -3.03 0.29
C ASP A 403 15.62 -3.75 1.33
N ARG A 404 16.18 -3.99 2.53
CA ARG A 404 15.41 -4.47 3.68
C ARG A 404 14.36 -3.49 4.16
N SER A 405 14.57 -2.18 3.98
CA SER A 405 13.60 -1.14 4.35
C SER A 405 12.32 -1.19 3.50
N ALA A 406 12.42 -1.66 2.26
CA ALA A 406 11.26 -1.85 1.38
C ALA A 406 10.38 -3.03 1.85
N LEU A 407 10.98 -4.09 2.38
CA LEU A 407 10.24 -5.18 3.04
C LEU A 407 9.55 -4.69 4.31
N HIS A 408 10.20 -3.80 5.08
CA HIS A 408 9.56 -3.19 6.25
C HIS A 408 8.30 -2.38 5.89
N GLU A 409 8.31 -1.67 4.76
CA GLU A 409 7.15 -0.89 4.27
C GLU A 409 6.02 -1.79 3.78
N ALA A 410 6.34 -2.91 3.12
CA ALA A 410 5.35 -3.89 2.70
C ALA A 410 4.74 -4.71 3.86
N MET A 411 5.49 -4.86 4.97
CA MET A 411 5.08 -5.69 6.12
C MET A 411 4.38 -4.92 7.25
N GLU A 412 4.34 -3.57 7.25
CA GLU A 412 3.73 -2.80 8.34
C GLU A 412 3.29 -1.36 8.00
N GLN A 413 2.16 -0.95 8.60
CA GLN A 413 1.63 0.41 8.55
C GLN A 413 2.18 1.26 9.72
N GLN A 414 2.53 2.52 9.45
CA GLN A 414 3.35 3.40 10.33
C GLN A 414 2.54 4.60 10.84
N CYS A 415 2.79 5.11 12.07
CA CYS A 415 1.84 6.03 12.74
C CYS A 415 2.41 7.00 13.82
N TYR A 416 1.55 7.94 14.27
CA TYR A 416 1.65 8.98 15.33
C TYR A 416 1.18 8.50 16.71
N ASP A 417 1.48 9.22 17.80
CA ASP A 417 0.93 8.92 19.13
C ASP A 417 -0.54 9.32 19.35
N SER A 418 -1.15 8.79 20.42
CA SER A 418 -2.55 9.06 20.79
C SER A 418 -2.89 10.50 21.18
N GLU A 419 -1.88 11.36 21.41
CA GLU A 419 -2.05 12.75 21.85
C GLU A 419 -2.06 13.75 20.69
N THR A 420 -1.78 13.30 19.47
CA THR A 420 -1.72 14.17 18.30
C THR A 420 -3.14 14.43 17.75
N GLU A 421 -3.37 15.68 17.35
CA GLU A 421 -4.58 16.17 16.69
C GLU A 421 -4.31 16.46 15.21
N VAL A 422 -5.35 16.38 14.38
CA VAL A 422 -5.32 16.73 12.96
C VAL A 422 -6.37 17.80 12.67
N LEU A 423 -6.05 18.73 11.76
CA LEU A 423 -7.00 19.75 11.33
C LEU A 423 -7.98 19.17 10.30
N THR A 424 -9.27 19.20 10.62
CA THR A 424 -10.37 18.85 9.72
C THR A 424 -11.15 20.09 9.29
N ALA A 425 -12.03 19.96 8.30
CA ALA A 425 -12.91 21.05 7.87
C ALA A 425 -13.85 21.56 8.98
N ASP A 426 -14.15 20.71 9.98
CA ASP A 426 -14.99 21.03 11.13
C ASP A 426 -14.18 21.48 12.35
N GLY A 427 -12.85 21.64 12.20
CA GLY A 427 -11.93 22.05 13.25
C GLY A 427 -10.92 20.96 13.66
N TRP A 428 -10.26 21.16 14.79
CA TRP A 428 -9.26 20.21 15.30
C TRP A 428 -9.93 18.99 15.94
N LYS A 429 -9.54 17.79 15.49
CA LYS A 429 -9.96 16.52 16.07
C LYS A 429 -8.74 15.70 16.48
N LEU A 430 -8.85 14.93 17.56
CA LEU A 430 -7.83 13.95 17.93
C LEU A 430 -7.84 12.81 16.90
N PHE A 431 -6.68 12.22 16.60
CA PHE A 431 -6.61 11.13 15.62
C PHE A 431 -7.57 9.96 15.90
N ARG A 432 -7.87 9.68 17.18
CA ARG A 432 -8.85 8.65 17.60
C ARG A 432 -10.31 8.95 17.25
N ASP A 433 -10.65 10.22 17.03
CA ASP A 433 -12.02 10.70 16.81
C ASP A 433 -12.28 11.05 15.34
N VAL A 434 -11.31 10.80 14.45
CA VAL A 434 -11.41 11.06 13.01
C VAL A 434 -12.05 9.87 12.31
N THR A 435 -12.99 10.17 11.41
CA THR A 435 -13.71 9.20 10.59
C THR A 435 -13.41 9.40 9.10
N THR A 436 -13.76 8.45 8.24
CA THR A 436 -13.55 8.57 6.78
C THR A 436 -14.38 9.67 6.13
N ASP A 437 -15.49 10.07 6.76
CA ASP A 437 -16.35 11.15 6.28
C ASP A 437 -15.73 12.54 6.55
N ASP A 438 -14.76 12.62 7.47
CA ASP A 438 -14.10 13.87 7.81
C ASP A 438 -13.16 14.33 6.70
N ARG A 439 -13.26 15.60 6.30
CA ARG A 439 -12.32 16.19 5.33
C ARG A 439 -11.12 16.76 6.07
N VAL A 440 -9.95 16.18 5.83
CA VAL A 440 -8.69 16.50 6.50
C VAL A 440 -7.88 17.52 5.70
N ALA A 441 -7.20 18.44 6.38
CA ALA A 441 -6.34 19.45 5.77
C ALA A 441 -5.06 18.84 5.17
N THR A 442 -4.81 19.11 3.88
CA THR A 442 -3.68 18.63 3.10
C THR A 442 -3.02 19.78 2.35
N LEU A 443 -1.73 19.62 2.01
CA LEU A 443 -0.97 20.64 1.30
C LEU A 443 -0.64 20.18 -0.12
N SER A 444 -1.16 20.90 -1.12
CA SER A 444 -0.80 20.70 -2.53
C SER A 444 0.70 20.97 -2.76
N PRO A 445 1.37 20.36 -3.76
CA PRO A 445 2.78 20.62 -4.08
C PRO A 445 3.13 22.11 -4.28
N ASP A 446 2.16 22.90 -4.75
CA ASP A 446 2.30 24.36 -4.94
C ASP A 446 2.17 25.15 -3.62
N GLY A 447 1.94 24.46 -2.50
CA GLY A 447 1.78 25.05 -1.16
C GLY A 447 0.36 25.54 -0.85
N ARG A 448 -0.65 25.14 -1.64
CA ARG A 448 -2.06 25.47 -1.41
C ARG A 448 -2.71 24.55 -0.39
N LEU A 449 -3.53 25.12 0.50
CA LEU A 449 -4.33 24.39 1.48
C LEU A 449 -5.59 23.80 0.81
N GLU A 450 -5.77 22.49 0.92
CA GLU A 450 -6.93 21.75 0.39
C GLU A 450 -7.48 20.82 1.47
N TYR A 451 -8.80 20.58 1.48
CA TYR A 451 -9.43 19.62 2.38
C TYR A 451 -9.86 18.39 1.58
N ALA A 452 -9.35 17.21 1.95
CA ALA A 452 -9.62 15.95 1.25
C ALA A 452 -10.10 14.87 2.21
N HIS A 453 -10.93 13.95 1.74
CA HIS A 453 -11.30 12.77 2.51
C HIS A 453 -10.09 11.84 2.65
N PRO A 454 -9.83 11.28 3.85
CA PRO A 454 -8.77 10.31 4.03
C PRO A 454 -9.12 9.02 3.27
N SER A 455 -8.17 8.51 2.49
CA SER A 455 -8.34 7.26 1.74
C SER A 455 -8.17 6.03 2.62
N ASN A 456 -7.44 6.16 3.73
CA ASN A 456 -7.11 5.07 4.64
C ASN A 456 -6.85 5.61 6.05
N PHE A 457 -7.25 4.84 7.07
CA PHE A 457 -7.03 5.14 8.48
C PHE A 457 -6.37 3.93 9.15
N VAL A 458 -5.32 4.19 9.90
CA VAL A 458 -4.55 3.15 10.60
C VAL A 458 -4.58 3.46 12.09
N ALA A 459 -4.99 2.48 12.90
CA ALA A 459 -4.89 2.50 14.34
C ALA A 459 -4.33 1.16 14.82
N SER A 460 -3.21 1.16 15.54
CA SER A 460 -2.57 -0.07 16.02
C SER A 460 -1.91 0.11 17.38
N GLU A 461 -1.82 -0.94 18.18
CA GLU A 461 -1.01 -0.91 19.41
C GLU A 461 0.49 -0.90 19.06
N TYR A 462 1.24 0.02 19.65
CA TYR A 462 2.68 0.15 19.49
C TYR A 462 3.38 0.08 20.84
N ASP A 463 4.38 -0.80 20.92
CA ASP A 463 5.28 -0.95 22.06
C ASP A 463 6.71 -0.84 21.52
N GLY A 464 7.30 0.36 21.60
CA GLY A 464 8.57 0.67 20.96
C GLY A 464 9.04 2.13 21.16
N GLU A 465 10.17 2.50 20.55
CA GLU A 465 10.71 3.85 20.66
C GLU A 465 10.00 4.84 19.72
N LEU A 466 9.42 5.91 20.28
CA LEU A 466 9.00 7.08 19.51
C LEU A 466 10.09 8.15 19.50
N TYR A 467 10.18 8.85 18.38
CA TYR A 467 11.00 10.04 18.22
C TYR A 467 10.17 11.27 18.60
N TYR A 468 10.61 11.94 19.66
CA TYR A 468 10.05 13.19 20.14
C TYR A 468 10.87 14.35 19.58
N VAL A 469 10.29 15.12 18.67
CA VAL A 469 10.89 16.35 18.14
C VAL A 469 10.29 17.51 18.91
N LYS A 470 11.02 18.04 19.90
CA LYS A 470 10.52 19.08 20.80
C LYS A 470 11.38 20.34 20.77
N SER A 471 10.79 21.42 20.29
CA SER A 471 11.34 22.78 20.28
C SER A 471 10.27 23.79 20.68
N ARG A 472 10.61 25.08 20.75
CA ARG A 472 9.63 26.14 21.05
C ARG A 472 8.51 26.24 19.99
N GLN A 473 8.77 25.82 18.76
CA GLN A 473 7.87 26.01 17.60
C GLN A 473 7.45 24.72 16.89
N VAL A 474 7.95 23.55 17.32
CA VAL A 474 7.65 22.21 16.78
C VAL A 474 7.54 21.23 17.95
N ASP A 475 6.44 20.47 18.03
CA ASP A 475 6.25 19.35 18.96
C ASP A 475 5.60 18.20 18.19
N LEU A 476 6.30 17.08 18.05
CA LEU A 476 5.83 15.88 17.36
C LEU A 476 6.34 14.64 18.10
N ALA A 477 5.51 13.60 18.14
CA ALA A 477 5.92 12.25 18.55
C ALA A 477 5.55 11.27 17.43
N VAL A 478 6.57 10.71 16.79
CA VAL A 478 6.40 9.88 15.60
C VAL A 478 7.20 8.59 15.70
N THR A 479 6.71 7.54 15.05
CA THR A 479 7.47 6.30 14.90
C THR A 479 8.74 6.51 14.05
N PRO A 480 9.79 5.67 14.21
CA PRO A 480 11.04 5.84 13.48
C PRO A 480 10.87 5.83 11.95
N ASN A 481 9.87 5.11 11.45
CA ASN A 481 9.65 4.96 10.01
C ASN A 481 8.79 6.08 9.40
N HIS A 482 8.20 6.96 10.23
CA HIS A 482 7.27 7.98 9.79
C HIS A 482 7.96 9.02 8.89
N ARG A 483 7.31 9.41 7.78
CA ARG A 483 7.85 10.39 6.83
C ARG A 483 7.57 11.81 7.30
N MET A 484 8.62 12.58 7.53
CA MET A 484 8.57 13.97 7.95
C MET A 484 8.67 14.90 6.74
N TYR A 485 7.81 15.90 6.66
CA TYR A 485 7.91 16.96 5.65
C TYR A 485 8.89 18.05 6.11
N VAL A 486 10.16 17.91 5.74
CA VAL A 486 11.25 18.74 6.24
C VAL A 486 12.17 19.21 5.12
N ASN A 487 12.82 20.36 5.34
CA ASN A 487 13.90 20.85 4.49
C ASN A 487 15.23 20.71 5.25
N LEU A 488 16.14 19.89 4.71
CA LEU A 488 17.44 19.63 5.32
C LEU A 488 18.48 20.63 4.82
N ASN A 489 19.40 20.97 5.71
CA ASN A 489 20.52 21.84 5.40
C ASN A 489 21.70 21.02 4.83
N ARG A 490 22.24 21.44 3.68
CA ARG A 490 23.39 20.81 3.01
C ARG A 490 24.72 21.34 3.57
N ARG A 491 24.84 22.66 3.74
CA ARG A 491 25.97 23.44 4.29
C ARG A 491 25.45 24.77 4.83
N ALA A 492 26.07 25.34 5.86
CA ALA A 492 25.70 26.55 6.63
C ALA A 492 24.46 27.38 6.16
N ASP A 493 24.40 27.84 4.91
CA ASP A 493 23.34 28.68 4.33
C ASP A 493 22.56 28.09 3.12
N GLU A 494 22.82 26.85 2.69
CA GLU A 494 22.20 26.22 1.51
C GLU A 494 21.21 25.10 1.90
N TRP A 495 19.95 25.25 1.49
CA TRP A 495 18.83 24.37 1.81
C TRP A 495 18.42 23.51 0.60
N GLU A 496 18.11 22.24 0.83
CA GLU A 496 17.86 21.26 -0.25
C GLU A 496 16.41 21.28 -0.81
N GLY A 497 15.53 22.08 -0.18
CA GLY A 497 14.10 22.13 -0.47
C GLY A 497 13.30 21.16 0.40
N TYR A 498 11.99 21.41 0.55
CA TYR A 498 11.11 20.56 1.34
C TYR A 498 10.87 19.21 0.66
N ARG A 499 11.07 18.13 1.39
CA ARG A 499 10.82 16.76 0.93
C ARG A 499 10.29 15.90 2.08
N LEU A 500 9.68 14.78 1.73
CA LEU A 500 9.29 13.73 2.68
C LEU A 500 10.49 12.82 2.93
N ILE A 501 10.95 12.74 4.18
CA ILE A 501 12.10 11.92 4.58
C ILE A 501 11.73 11.13 5.83
N ARG A 502 12.12 9.85 5.93
CA ARG A 502 11.83 9.03 7.11
C ARG A 502 12.58 9.53 8.35
N MET A 503 11.94 9.44 9.51
CA MET A 503 12.51 9.95 10.76
C MET A 503 13.82 9.26 11.18
N ASP A 504 13.98 7.98 10.89
CA ASP A 504 15.20 7.19 11.15
C ASP A 504 16.38 7.57 10.23
N GLU A 505 16.10 8.02 9.02
CA GLU A 505 17.08 8.48 8.04
C GLU A 505 17.55 9.92 8.28
N ILE A 506 16.73 10.73 8.97
CA ILE A 506 17.06 12.12 9.28
C ILE A 506 18.24 12.15 10.26
N PRO A 507 19.38 12.76 9.88
CA PRO A 507 20.51 12.87 10.79
C PRO A 507 20.14 13.77 11.98
N VAL A 508 20.06 13.18 13.16
CA VAL A 508 19.60 13.82 14.42
C VAL A 508 20.41 15.08 14.79
N HIS A 509 21.62 15.21 14.28
CA HIS A 509 22.53 16.35 14.53
C HIS A 509 22.43 17.47 13.47
N LYS A 510 21.78 17.23 12.33
CA LYS A 510 21.65 18.25 11.28
C LYS A 510 20.54 19.23 11.59
N ARG A 511 20.71 20.46 11.11
CA ARG A 511 19.69 21.50 11.10
C ARG A 511 18.60 21.13 10.08
N MET A 512 17.35 21.26 10.49
CA MET A 512 16.19 21.00 9.65
C MET A 512 15.14 22.09 9.84
N ARG A 513 14.39 22.40 8.77
CA ARG A 513 13.25 23.32 8.80
C ARG A 513 11.95 22.56 8.62
N PHE A 514 10.95 22.96 9.39
CA PHE A 514 9.57 22.52 9.23
C PHE A 514 8.73 23.63 8.61
N LYS A 515 7.69 23.27 7.86
CA LYS A 515 6.75 24.23 7.29
C LYS A 515 5.52 24.38 8.19
N LYS A 516 5.06 25.61 8.41
CA LYS A 516 3.84 25.88 9.22
C LYS A 516 2.76 26.71 8.53
N ASN A 517 3.05 27.31 7.37
CA ASN A 517 2.12 28.14 6.60
C ASN A 517 1.52 27.38 5.40
N ALA A 518 0.47 27.96 4.81
CA ALA A 518 -0.14 27.50 3.57
C ALA A 518 -0.71 28.68 2.77
N VAL A 519 -1.03 28.46 1.50
CA VAL A 519 -1.68 29.44 0.62
C VAL A 519 -3.17 29.10 0.52
N TRP A 520 -4.04 30.07 0.77
CA TRP A 520 -5.50 29.92 0.69
C TRP A 520 -6.07 30.88 -0.34
N ALA A 521 -6.90 30.38 -1.26
CA ALA A 521 -7.54 31.21 -2.28
C ALA A 521 -8.78 31.93 -1.71
N GLY A 522 -9.65 31.19 -1.01
CA GLY A 522 -10.92 31.68 -0.45
C GLY A 522 -11.89 32.24 -1.49
N GLU A 523 -13.14 32.49 -1.08
CA GLU A 523 -14.16 33.10 -1.92
C GLU A 523 -14.48 34.51 -1.44
N ARG A 524 -14.22 35.53 -2.27
CA ARG A 524 -14.49 36.92 -1.91
C ARG A 524 -15.99 37.17 -1.86
N GLN A 525 -16.45 37.74 -0.76
CA GLN A 525 -17.84 38.19 -0.60
C GLN A 525 -17.84 39.69 -0.37
N ASP A 526 -18.60 40.45 -1.15
CA ASP A 526 -18.63 41.91 -1.03
C ASP A 526 -19.69 42.40 -0.02
N THR A 527 -20.76 41.62 0.19
CA THR A 527 -21.86 41.97 1.10
C THR A 527 -22.28 40.79 1.97
N TYR A 528 -22.76 41.11 3.17
CA TYR A 528 -23.35 40.17 4.12
C TYR A 528 -24.80 40.55 4.42
N GLU A 529 -25.68 39.54 4.43
CA GLU A 529 -27.10 39.71 4.72
C GLU A 529 -27.41 39.23 6.14
N ILE A 530 -27.86 40.15 7.00
CA ILE A 530 -28.33 39.81 8.34
C ILE A 530 -29.79 39.33 8.24
N PRO A 531 -30.10 38.10 8.66
CA PRO A 531 -31.41 37.50 8.45
C PRO A 531 -32.54 38.29 9.11
N PRO A 532 -33.75 38.27 8.53
CA PRO A 532 -34.89 38.97 9.07
C PRO A 532 -35.45 38.29 10.33
N VAL A 533 -36.02 39.09 11.23
CA VAL A 533 -36.54 38.63 12.52
C VAL A 533 -38.03 38.95 12.63
N VAL A 534 -38.78 38.06 13.27
CA VAL A 534 -40.21 38.27 13.52
C VAL A 534 -40.40 39.31 14.63
N LYS A 535 -40.96 40.46 14.28
CA LYS A 535 -41.38 41.50 15.22
C LYS A 535 -42.85 41.32 15.57
N PHE A 536 -43.10 41.10 16.86
CA PHE A 536 -44.45 41.10 17.44
C PHE A 536 -44.72 42.48 18.03
N ALA A 537 -45.89 43.06 17.73
CA ALA A 537 -46.31 44.35 18.28
C ALA A 537 -46.77 44.22 19.74
N ASN A 538 -47.41 43.09 20.09
CA ASN A 538 -47.84 42.65 21.43
C ASN A 538 -47.81 41.10 21.52
N GLN A 539 -47.89 40.52 22.73
CA GLN A 539 -47.86 39.05 22.95
C GLN A 539 -48.94 38.27 22.15
N ASN A 540 -50.06 38.91 21.77
CA ASN A 540 -51.17 38.30 21.03
C ASN A 540 -51.26 38.74 19.54
N SER A 541 -50.22 39.36 18.97
CA SER A 541 -50.24 39.86 17.58
C SER A 541 -49.61 38.88 16.57
N ARG A 542 -50.10 38.82 15.32
CA ARG A 542 -49.40 38.10 14.23
C ARG A 542 -48.07 38.81 13.95
N GLY A 543 -46.96 38.08 14.05
CA GLY A 543 -45.62 38.63 13.87
C GLY A 543 -45.37 39.13 12.44
N ARG A 544 -44.77 40.32 12.31
CA ARG A 544 -44.33 40.88 11.03
C ARG A 544 -42.85 40.59 10.83
N LEU A 545 -42.49 39.96 9.72
CA LEU A 545 -41.10 39.73 9.33
C LEU A 545 -40.45 41.08 8.97
N THR A 546 -39.27 41.37 9.50
CA THR A 546 -38.48 42.55 9.09
C THR A 546 -37.84 42.32 7.72
N ASP A 547 -37.39 43.38 7.06
CA ASP A 547 -36.55 43.25 5.88
C ASP A 547 -35.11 42.83 6.28
N PRO A 548 -34.39 42.10 5.43
CA PRO A 548 -32.98 41.79 5.65
C PRO A 548 -32.12 43.05 5.57
N ILE A 549 -31.06 43.10 6.39
CA ILE A 549 -30.11 44.22 6.41
C ILE A 549 -28.86 43.81 5.64
N LEU A 550 -28.58 44.51 4.54
CA LEU A 550 -27.37 44.33 3.74
C LEU A 550 -26.26 45.22 4.28
N VAL A 551 -25.08 44.64 4.47
CA VAL A 551 -23.90 45.30 5.04
C VAL A 551 -22.69 44.99 4.17
N GLY A 552 -21.75 45.93 4.02
CA GLY A 552 -20.46 45.64 3.40
C GLY A 552 -19.71 44.57 4.20
N MET A 553 -19.13 43.57 3.52
CA MET A 553 -18.52 42.43 4.19
C MET A 553 -17.30 42.81 5.02
N ASP A 554 -16.46 43.71 4.51
CA ASP A 554 -15.24 44.16 5.19
C ASP A 554 -15.59 44.89 6.50
N ASP A 555 -16.58 45.78 6.47
CA ASP A 555 -17.08 46.49 7.65
C ASP A 555 -17.74 45.54 8.65
N TRP A 556 -18.46 44.53 8.14
CA TRP A 556 -19.06 43.49 8.97
C TRP A 556 -18.02 42.64 9.69
N LEU A 557 -16.94 42.25 9.01
CA LEU A 557 -15.84 41.48 9.60
C LEU A 557 -15.07 42.27 10.66
N GLU A 558 -14.83 43.56 10.40
CA GLU A 558 -14.20 44.44 11.39
C GLU A 558 -15.05 44.51 12.66
N PHE A 559 -16.36 44.73 12.51
CA PHE A 559 -17.30 44.74 13.64
C PHE A 559 -17.41 43.39 14.34
N LEU A 560 -17.45 42.28 13.59
CA LEU A 560 -17.49 40.92 14.13
C LEU A 560 -16.26 40.64 14.99
N GLY A 561 -15.07 41.10 14.58
CA GLY A 561 -13.84 40.95 15.38
C GLY A 561 -13.89 41.71 16.71
N TYR A 562 -14.40 42.95 16.70
CA TYR A 562 -14.63 43.69 17.95
C TYR A 562 -15.71 43.05 18.84
N PHE A 563 -16.75 42.48 18.23
CA PHE A 563 -17.79 41.78 18.99
C PHE A 563 -17.28 40.46 19.60
N LEU A 564 -16.49 39.68 18.84
CA LEU A 564 -15.91 38.42 19.33
C LEU A 564 -14.87 38.64 20.42
N SER A 565 -14.14 39.75 20.41
CA SER A 565 -13.28 40.13 21.54
C SER A 565 -14.10 40.70 22.71
N GLU A 566 -14.62 41.91 22.58
CA GLU A 566 -15.15 42.70 23.70
C GLU A 566 -16.68 42.79 23.75
N GLY A 567 -17.37 42.23 22.77
CA GLY A 567 -18.83 42.29 22.64
C GLY A 567 -19.60 41.33 23.56
N SER A 568 -20.80 41.76 23.95
CA SER A 568 -21.79 40.96 24.66
C SER A 568 -23.22 41.34 24.23
N VAL A 569 -24.15 40.38 24.35
CA VAL A 569 -25.57 40.61 24.05
C VAL A 569 -26.35 40.70 25.36
N GLN A 570 -27.05 41.82 25.57
CA GLN A 570 -27.97 42.00 26.69
C GLN A 570 -29.34 41.40 26.36
N ARG A 571 -29.87 40.63 27.31
CA ARG A 571 -31.18 39.98 27.24
C ARG A 571 -32.12 40.57 28.28
N HIS A 572 -33.41 40.64 27.98
CA HIS A 572 -34.41 41.06 28.96
C HIS A 572 -34.46 40.07 30.14
N TYR A 573 -34.51 40.60 31.36
CA TYR A 573 -34.44 39.79 32.59
C TYR A 573 -35.57 38.76 32.70
N GLN A 574 -36.79 39.12 32.29
CA GLN A 574 -37.97 38.24 32.40
C GLN A 574 -38.18 37.35 31.16
N THR A 575 -38.09 37.92 29.95
CA THR A 575 -38.42 37.20 28.70
C THR A 575 -37.20 36.51 28.06
N ARG A 576 -35.99 36.75 28.55
CA ARG A 576 -34.70 36.28 27.99
C ARG A 576 -34.46 36.64 26.51
N VAL A 577 -35.27 37.52 25.93
CA VAL A 577 -35.16 37.97 24.53
C VAL A 577 -33.95 38.91 24.40
N PRO A 578 -33.03 38.68 23.45
CA PRO A 578 -31.92 39.60 23.17
C PRO A 578 -32.44 40.89 22.55
N TYR A 579 -31.99 42.04 23.05
CA TYR A 579 -32.51 43.33 22.59
C TYR A 579 -31.44 44.39 22.33
N ARG A 580 -30.23 44.22 22.87
CA ARG A 580 -29.14 45.21 22.77
C ARG A 580 -27.79 44.53 22.70
N VAL A 581 -26.92 45.03 21.83
CA VAL A 581 -25.51 44.60 21.73
C VAL A 581 -24.65 45.67 22.39
N VAL A 582 -23.68 45.25 23.20
CA VAL A 582 -22.76 46.14 23.90
C VAL A 582 -21.32 45.71 23.63
N VAL A 583 -20.47 46.63 23.20
CA VAL A 583 -19.02 46.45 23.06
C VAL A 583 -18.33 47.40 24.03
N SER A 584 -17.42 46.89 24.85
CA SER A 584 -16.82 47.65 25.95
C SER A 584 -15.31 47.80 25.76
N GLN A 585 -14.83 49.02 25.50
CA GLN A 585 -13.41 49.30 25.27
C GLN A 585 -12.93 50.44 26.16
N LYS A 586 -11.83 50.22 26.88
CA LYS A 586 -11.20 51.22 27.77
C LYS A 586 -10.07 52.00 27.10
N ASN A 587 -9.44 51.44 26.08
CA ASN A 587 -8.37 52.10 25.33
C ASN A 587 -8.97 53.16 24.38
N PRO A 588 -8.64 54.47 24.53
CA PRO A 588 -9.19 55.52 23.68
C PRO A 588 -8.88 55.35 22.18
N GLU A 589 -7.73 54.76 21.84
CA GLU A 589 -7.32 54.54 20.45
C GLU A 589 -8.16 53.45 19.78
N SER A 590 -8.30 52.29 20.43
CA SER A 590 -9.17 51.20 19.96
C SER A 590 -10.64 51.64 19.93
N ALA A 591 -11.10 52.40 20.93
CA ALA A 591 -12.46 52.95 20.96
C ALA A 591 -12.74 53.90 19.79
N GLY A 592 -11.75 54.71 19.38
CA GLY A 592 -11.85 55.56 18.18
C GLY A 592 -12.08 54.76 16.90
N LYS A 593 -11.37 53.62 16.72
CA LYS A 593 -11.54 52.72 15.57
C LYS A 593 -12.89 52.01 15.57
N ILE A 594 -13.32 51.49 16.73
CA ILE A 594 -14.65 50.88 16.90
C ILE A 594 -15.74 51.88 16.52
N ARG A 595 -15.61 53.15 16.94
CA ARG A 595 -16.56 54.21 16.58
C ARG A 595 -16.65 54.44 15.07
N GLN A 596 -15.50 54.55 14.38
CA GLN A 596 -15.47 54.73 12.93
C GLN A 596 -16.11 53.55 12.19
N CYS A 597 -15.87 52.31 12.65
CA CYS A 597 -16.52 51.12 12.11
C CYS A 597 -18.05 51.18 12.29
N LEU A 598 -18.54 51.53 13.48
CA LEU A 598 -19.97 51.64 13.77
C LEU A 598 -20.67 52.77 12.99
N GLU A 599 -19.97 53.86 12.65
CA GLU A 599 -20.51 54.95 11.82
C GLU A 599 -20.70 54.55 10.35
N ARG A 600 -19.94 53.57 9.85
CA ARG A 600 -20.11 53.01 8.49
C ARG A 600 -21.23 51.98 8.40
N LEU A 601 -21.66 51.44 9.55
CA LEU A 601 -22.74 50.45 9.63
C LEU A 601 -24.13 51.12 9.72
N PRO A 602 -25.20 50.46 9.23
CA PRO A 602 -26.55 51.02 9.24
C PRO A 602 -27.23 51.06 10.63
N PHE A 603 -26.47 50.95 11.72
CA PHE A 603 -27.00 50.84 13.08
C PHE A 603 -26.86 52.12 13.89
N ARG A 604 -27.89 52.45 14.67
CA ARG A 604 -27.81 53.54 15.67
C ARG A 604 -27.15 53.03 16.94
N PHE A 605 -26.13 53.74 17.41
CA PHE A 605 -25.39 53.41 18.63
C PHE A 605 -25.27 54.62 19.58
N SER A 606 -25.14 54.35 20.88
CA SER A 606 -24.77 55.33 21.90
C SER A 606 -23.39 55.00 22.48
N TYR A 607 -22.62 56.02 22.89
CA TYR A 607 -21.31 55.84 23.49
C TYR A 607 -21.18 56.63 24.80
N ASP A 608 -20.94 55.91 25.89
CA ASP A 608 -20.88 56.47 27.25
C ASP A 608 -19.43 56.66 27.75
N GLY A 609 -18.45 56.72 26.85
CA GLY A 609 -17.02 56.88 27.19
C GLY A 609 -16.26 55.57 27.45
N VAL A 610 -16.98 54.44 27.60
CA VAL A 610 -16.42 53.09 27.74
C VAL A 610 -17.22 52.05 26.95
N ASN A 611 -18.54 52.19 26.91
CA ASN A 611 -19.44 51.22 26.28
C ASN A 611 -20.08 51.80 25.01
N PHE A 612 -19.98 51.06 23.92
CA PHE A 612 -20.77 51.26 22.70
C PHE A 612 -21.99 50.38 22.76
N ALA A 613 -23.17 50.97 22.60
CA ALA A 613 -24.40 50.26 22.81
C ALA A 613 -25.36 50.41 21.63
N ILE A 614 -25.68 49.29 20.99
CA ILE A 614 -26.43 49.23 19.73
C ILE A 614 -27.82 48.66 20.02
N ASN A 615 -28.84 49.49 19.85
CA ASN A 615 -30.23 49.15 20.12
C ASN A 615 -30.90 48.57 18.87
N ALA A 616 -30.40 47.43 18.40
CA ALA A 616 -30.91 46.74 17.22
C ALA A 616 -31.30 45.29 17.56
N LYS A 617 -32.61 45.02 17.67
CA LYS A 617 -33.13 43.67 18.00
C LYS A 617 -32.67 42.61 16.99
N GLN A 618 -32.72 42.91 15.69
CA GLN A 618 -32.35 41.98 14.61
C GLN A 618 -30.88 41.58 14.70
N LEU A 619 -29.99 42.54 14.95
CA LEU A 619 -28.56 42.30 15.18
C LEU A 619 -28.32 41.51 16.48
N ALA A 620 -29.01 41.87 17.57
CA ALA A 620 -28.88 41.19 18.85
C ALA A 620 -29.33 39.74 18.79
N GLU A 621 -30.38 39.43 18.02
CA GLU A 621 -30.88 38.06 17.81
C GLU A 621 -29.96 37.24 16.90
N HIS A 622 -29.38 37.87 15.86
CA HIS A 622 -28.37 37.24 15.02
C HIS A 622 -27.07 36.93 15.76
N LEU A 623 -26.65 37.81 16.69
CA LEU A 623 -25.42 37.64 17.45
C LEU A 623 -25.60 36.84 18.75
N ALA A 624 -26.84 36.62 19.20
CA ALA A 624 -27.15 35.85 20.41
C ALA A 624 -26.62 34.40 20.43
N PRO A 625 -26.48 33.68 19.30
CA PRO A 625 -25.90 32.34 19.25
C PRO A 625 -24.39 32.30 19.53
N PHE A 626 -23.65 33.40 19.34
CA PHE A 626 -22.20 33.46 19.63
C PHE A 626 -21.86 33.46 21.13
N GLY A 627 -22.83 33.17 22.00
CA GLY A 627 -22.62 32.73 23.38
C GLY A 627 -22.06 33.77 24.35
N LYS A 628 -21.66 33.29 25.54
CA LYS A 628 -20.86 34.06 26.52
C LYS A 628 -19.38 34.00 26.17
N CYS A 629 -18.53 34.78 26.85
CA CYS A 629 -17.09 34.89 26.56
C CYS A 629 -16.31 33.56 26.41
N HIS A 630 -16.73 32.46 27.03
CA HIS A 630 -16.08 31.14 26.92
C HIS A 630 -16.70 30.21 25.86
N GLU A 631 -17.85 30.59 25.27
CA GLU A 631 -18.57 29.84 24.23
C GLU A 631 -18.44 30.50 22.86
N LYS A 632 -17.72 31.62 22.74
CA LYS A 632 -17.52 32.33 21.47
C LYS A 632 -16.78 31.44 20.47
N TYR A 633 -17.16 31.53 19.20
CA TYR A 633 -16.57 30.83 18.06
C TYR A 633 -16.64 31.69 16.80
N VAL A 634 -15.83 31.41 15.79
CA VAL A 634 -15.88 32.08 14.48
C VAL A 634 -16.89 31.34 13.59
N PRO A 635 -17.87 32.03 12.99
CA PRO A 635 -18.83 31.38 12.10
C PRO A 635 -18.17 30.86 10.80
N ASP A 636 -18.67 29.74 10.28
CA ASP A 636 -18.05 29.00 9.17
C ASP A 636 -17.89 29.81 7.88
N TYR A 637 -18.81 30.73 7.59
CA TYR A 637 -18.70 31.59 6.42
C TYR A 637 -17.42 32.45 6.49
N ALA A 638 -17.07 32.96 7.68
CA ALA A 638 -15.89 33.79 7.88
C ALA A 638 -14.59 32.99 7.71
N LYS A 639 -14.62 31.69 7.98
CA LYS A 639 -13.50 30.77 7.78
C LYS A 639 -13.22 30.46 6.30
N ARG A 640 -14.15 30.75 5.37
CA ARG A 640 -14.01 30.44 3.92
C ARG A 640 -13.55 31.62 3.08
N LEU A 641 -13.47 32.80 3.68
CA LEU A 641 -13.12 34.06 3.00
C LEU A 641 -11.67 34.10 2.51
N PRO A 642 -11.33 35.01 1.58
CA PRO A 642 -9.97 35.20 1.12
C PRO A 642 -9.06 35.73 2.24
N PRO A 643 -7.73 35.52 2.13
CA PRO A 643 -6.76 35.98 3.12
C PRO A 643 -6.85 37.48 3.44
N GLU A 644 -7.25 38.33 2.49
CA GLU A 644 -7.41 39.77 2.70
C GLU A 644 -8.49 40.05 3.77
N GLN A 645 -9.68 39.47 3.60
CA GLN A 645 -10.83 39.64 4.49
C GLN A 645 -10.63 38.96 5.85
N ILE A 646 -10.00 37.78 5.87
CA ILE A 646 -9.57 37.13 7.13
C ILE A 646 -8.61 38.04 7.90
N GLY A 647 -7.73 38.77 7.20
CA GLY A 647 -6.82 39.75 7.79
C GLY A 647 -7.55 40.84 8.58
N ILE A 648 -8.64 41.38 8.02
CA ILE A 648 -9.46 42.42 8.67
C ILE A 648 -10.04 41.91 9.99
N LEU A 649 -10.59 40.69 9.98
CA LEU A 649 -11.13 40.04 11.18
C LEU A 649 -10.05 39.81 12.25
N LEU A 650 -8.87 39.32 11.85
CA LEU A 650 -7.75 39.07 12.76
C LEU A 650 -7.18 40.37 13.36
N ASP A 651 -7.08 41.44 12.57
CA ASP A 651 -6.62 42.75 13.04
C ASP A 651 -7.61 43.35 14.05
N ALA A 652 -8.91 43.21 13.82
CA ALA A 652 -9.95 43.63 14.77
C ALA A 652 -9.90 42.83 16.08
N LEU A 653 -9.72 41.51 16.01
CA LEU A 653 -9.51 40.66 17.21
C LEU A 653 -8.26 41.06 18.00
N MET A 654 -7.18 41.38 17.31
CA MET A 654 -5.92 41.84 17.92
C MET A 654 -6.02 43.23 18.56
N LEU A 655 -6.87 44.11 18.03
CA LEU A 655 -7.10 45.44 18.61
C LEU A 655 -7.97 45.43 19.88
N GLY A 656 -8.80 44.38 20.05
CA GLY A 656 -9.59 44.13 21.24
C GLY A 656 -8.77 43.45 22.35
N ASP A 657 -8.61 42.13 22.27
CA ASP A 657 -7.97 41.31 23.32
C ASP A 657 -6.49 40.98 23.02
N GLY A 658 -5.91 41.58 21.99
CA GLY A 658 -4.53 41.34 21.58
C GLY A 658 -3.51 42.25 22.26
N TYR A 659 -2.30 41.73 22.44
CA TYR A 659 -1.15 42.43 22.96
C TYR A 659 0.06 42.21 22.04
N VAL A 660 0.70 43.30 21.62
CA VAL A 660 1.95 43.24 20.84
C VAL A 660 3.11 43.63 21.74
N ASN A 661 4.05 42.71 21.93
CA ASN A 661 5.25 42.99 22.71
C ASN A 661 6.19 43.91 21.90
N LYS A 662 6.37 45.14 22.37
CA LYS A 662 7.20 46.17 21.70
C LYS A 662 8.68 45.79 21.55
N THR A 663 9.20 44.88 22.37
CA THR A 663 10.61 44.49 22.36
C THR A 663 10.88 43.31 21.43
N THR A 664 9.96 42.34 21.38
CA THR A 664 10.13 41.10 20.58
C THR A 664 9.33 41.10 19.28
N GLY A 665 8.41 42.06 19.10
CA GLY A 665 7.49 42.14 17.96
C GLY A 665 6.41 41.04 17.96
N VAL A 666 6.38 40.17 18.97
CA VAL A 666 5.45 39.03 19.04
C VAL A 666 4.05 39.52 19.38
N SER A 667 3.10 39.14 18.53
CA SER A 667 1.67 39.40 18.71
C SER A 667 1.03 38.24 19.45
N ILE A 668 0.30 38.55 20.52
CA ILE A 668 -0.31 37.58 21.42
C ILE A 668 -1.79 37.90 21.51
N TYR A 669 -2.64 36.89 21.35
CA TYR A 669 -4.08 36.99 21.56
C TYR A 669 -4.48 36.11 22.74
N THR A 670 -5.31 36.61 23.65
CA THR A 670 -5.77 35.83 24.81
C THR A 670 -7.29 35.69 24.81
N THR A 671 -7.79 34.48 25.08
CA THR A 671 -9.23 34.21 25.15
C THR A 671 -9.55 33.14 26.19
N SER A 672 -10.77 33.18 26.72
CA SER A 672 -11.32 32.14 27.60
C SER A 672 -12.06 31.02 26.84
N SER A 673 -12.22 31.15 25.52
CA SER A 673 -12.86 30.12 24.68
C SER A 673 -11.81 29.27 23.98
N LYS A 674 -11.84 27.95 24.19
CA LYS A 674 -10.97 27.00 23.48
C LYS A 674 -11.29 26.97 21.99
N VAL A 675 -12.58 26.96 21.64
CA VAL A 675 -13.04 26.93 20.25
C VAL A 675 -12.58 28.17 19.50
N LEU A 676 -12.66 29.36 20.12
CA LEU A 676 -12.17 30.59 19.51
C LEU A 676 -10.65 30.58 19.32
N ALA A 677 -9.89 30.05 20.29
CA ALA A 677 -8.43 29.92 20.16
C ALA A 677 -8.04 28.98 19.00
N ASP A 678 -8.78 27.88 18.84
CA ASP A 678 -8.60 26.90 17.77
C ASP A 678 -8.98 27.51 16.40
N ASP A 679 -10.10 28.21 16.32
CA ASP A 679 -10.57 28.92 15.12
C ASP A 679 -9.59 30.01 14.68
N VAL A 680 -9.06 30.81 15.62
CA VAL A 680 -8.04 31.83 15.33
C VAL A 680 -6.79 31.18 14.76
N THR A 681 -6.40 30.00 15.26
CA THR A 681 -5.24 29.26 14.71
C THR A 681 -5.48 28.79 13.28
N GLU A 682 -6.70 28.36 12.97
CA GLU A 682 -7.12 28.01 11.59
C GLU A 682 -7.12 29.24 10.66
N LEU A 683 -7.65 30.38 11.12
CA LEU A 683 -7.63 31.64 10.37
C LEU A 683 -6.21 32.12 10.09
N LEU A 684 -5.29 31.97 11.06
CA LEU A 684 -3.88 32.29 10.87
C LEU A 684 -3.26 31.45 9.74
N LEU A 685 -3.54 30.15 9.71
CA LEU A 685 -3.08 29.26 8.63
C LEU A 685 -3.59 29.73 7.27
N LYS A 686 -4.88 30.05 7.16
CA LYS A 686 -5.51 30.54 5.92
C LYS A 686 -5.01 31.93 5.50
N LYS A 687 -4.60 32.77 6.45
CA LYS A 687 -3.94 34.05 6.15
C LYS A 687 -2.53 33.85 5.56
N GLY A 688 -1.91 32.69 5.76
CA GLY A 688 -0.51 32.42 5.43
C GLY A 688 0.46 32.56 6.62
N TRP A 689 -0.08 32.75 7.82
CA TRP A 689 0.65 32.83 9.08
C TRP A 689 0.56 31.49 9.83
N SER A 690 1.15 31.41 11.02
CA SER A 690 0.95 30.26 11.92
C SER A 690 0.71 30.70 13.37
N GLY A 691 0.01 29.86 14.13
CA GLY A 691 -0.34 30.13 15.52
C GLY A 691 0.07 29.00 16.44
N ASN A 692 0.65 29.32 17.60
CA ASN A 692 0.82 28.35 18.68
C ASN A 692 -0.17 28.67 19.80
N VAL A 693 -0.89 27.65 20.28
CA VAL A 693 -1.86 27.78 21.37
C VAL A 693 -1.24 27.24 22.66
N TYR A 694 -1.27 28.03 23.73
CA TYR A 694 -0.82 27.64 25.05
C TYR A 694 -1.95 27.85 26.05
N ARG A 695 -2.13 26.90 26.98
CA ARG A 695 -2.99 27.12 28.14
C ARG A 695 -2.20 27.92 29.18
N MET A 696 -2.60 29.16 29.43
CA MET A 696 -1.88 30.11 30.28
C MET A 696 -2.27 30.00 31.75
N ARG A 697 -3.57 29.82 32.05
CA ARG A 697 -4.09 29.68 33.41
C ARG A 697 -5.23 28.68 33.42
N GLU A 698 -5.29 27.86 34.45
CA GLU A 698 -6.35 26.87 34.67
C GLU A 698 -7.47 27.46 35.53
N ALA A 699 -8.71 27.06 35.27
CA ALA A 699 -9.84 27.36 36.12
C ALA A 699 -9.56 26.92 37.58
N GLY A 700 -9.84 27.80 38.54
CA GLY A 700 -9.52 27.60 39.95
C GLY A 700 -8.19 28.22 40.41
N THR A 701 -7.34 28.68 39.50
CA THR A 701 -6.08 29.34 39.86
C THR A 701 -6.35 30.65 40.62
N VAL A 702 -5.77 30.79 41.82
CA VAL A 702 -5.89 32.01 42.63
C VAL A 702 -4.79 32.99 42.23
N VAL A 703 -5.18 34.15 41.73
CA VAL A 703 -4.23 35.18 41.24
C VAL A 703 -4.30 36.40 42.15
N PRO A 704 -3.15 36.97 42.56
CA PRO A 704 -3.14 38.22 43.32
C PRO A 704 -3.65 39.39 42.45
N ASN A 705 -4.56 40.19 43.00
CA ASN A 705 -5.11 41.36 42.35
C ASN A 705 -4.15 42.56 42.54
N PRO A 706 -3.83 43.33 41.48
CA PRO A 706 -2.99 44.53 41.57
C PRO A 706 -3.48 45.60 42.57
N ARG A 707 -4.75 45.56 42.99
CA ARG A 707 -5.35 46.50 43.97
C ARG A 707 -5.44 45.94 45.40
N GLY A 708 -4.80 44.81 45.68
CA GLY A 708 -4.90 44.07 46.95
C GLY A 708 -6.10 43.11 46.95
N GLY A 709 -5.86 41.87 47.38
CA GLY A 709 -6.84 40.77 47.38
C GLY A 709 -6.47 39.62 46.42
N THR A 710 -7.19 38.50 46.51
CA THR A 710 -7.04 37.34 45.62
C THR A 710 -8.27 37.21 44.71
N SER A 711 -8.07 36.83 43.45
CA SER A 711 -9.14 36.60 42.49
C SER A 711 -8.97 35.24 41.84
N THR A 712 -10.02 34.43 41.86
CA THR A 712 -9.99 33.07 41.30
C THR A 712 -10.37 33.12 39.82
N VAL A 713 -9.53 32.50 38.98
CA VAL A 713 -9.82 32.34 37.55
C VAL A 713 -11.00 31.38 37.39
N THR A 714 -12.07 31.80 36.72
CA THR A 714 -13.30 31.00 36.61
C THR A 714 -13.29 30.01 35.45
N HIS A 715 -12.52 30.28 34.39
CA HIS A 715 -12.42 29.47 33.17
C HIS A 715 -10.97 29.43 32.70
N ASP A 716 -10.59 28.37 31.98
CA ASP A 716 -9.26 28.27 31.37
C ASP A 716 -8.99 29.46 30.45
N ILE A 717 -7.76 29.99 30.51
CA ILE A 717 -7.31 31.09 29.66
C ILE A 717 -6.29 30.53 28.66
N TYR A 718 -6.62 30.66 27.38
CA TYR A 718 -5.79 30.26 26.26
C TYR A 718 -5.08 31.48 25.67
N GLN A 719 -3.84 31.26 25.25
CA GLN A 719 -2.98 32.26 24.64
C GLN A 719 -2.54 31.76 23.26
N VAL A 720 -2.90 32.51 22.22
CA VAL A 720 -2.47 32.24 20.84
C VAL A 720 -1.34 33.19 20.49
N THR A 721 -0.19 32.64 20.10
CA THR A 721 0.96 33.43 19.63
C THR A 721 0.96 33.48 18.12
N PHE A 722 0.93 34.68 17.55
CA PHE A 722 0.90 34.90 16.10
C PHE A 722 2.32 34.91 15.57
N ILE A 723 2.59 34.04 14.60
CA ILE A 723 3.88 33.93 13.91
C ILE A 723 3.67 34.44 12.48
N ARG A 724 4.26 35.59 12.20
CA ARG A 724 4.12 36.32 10.93
C ARG A 724 5.28 36.01 9.97
N ASP A 725 5.21 36.57 8.77
CA ASP A 725 6.11 36.28 7.65
C ASP A 725 7.60 36.34 8.02
N GLY A 726 8.36 35.33 7.59
CA GLY A 726 9.78 35.14 7.90
C GLY A 726 10.07 34.21 9.10
N GLN A 727 9.08 33.91 9.95
CA GLN A 727 9.24 32.99 11.11
C GLN A 727 8.42 31.69 11.00
N ASN A 728 7.71 31.49 9.89
CA ASN A 728 6.86 30.31 9.64
C ASN A 728 7.64 29.03 9.24
N GLU A 729 8.97 29.10 9.22
CA GLU A 729 9.87 28.00 8.96
C GLU A 729 10.83 27.75 10.15
N PRO A 730 10.33 27.21 11.28
CA PRO A 730 11.15 27.00 12.46
C PRO A 730 12.33 26.06 12.16
N ASN A 731 13.53 26.51 12.56
CA ASN A 731 14.73 25.69 12.50
C ASN A 731 14.84 24.84 13.77
N VAL A 732 14.93 23.53 13.62
CA VAL A 732 15.24 22.58 14.69
C VAL A 732 16.73 22.23 14.63
N ASN A 733 17.33 21.97 15.80
CA ASN A 733 18.76 21.72 16.03
C ASN A 733 19.69 22.90 15.71
N THR A 734 19.29 24.11 16.09
CA THR A 734 20.13 25.32 15.94
C THR A 734 20.99 25.55 17.18
N ASN A 735 22.16 26.18 17.03
CA ASN A 735 23.07 26.57 18.14
C ASN A 735 23.56 25.39 19.03
N GLY A 736 23.72 24.18 18.46
CA GLY A 736 24.26 23.02 19.18
C GLY A 736 23.29 22.32 20.13
N GLN A 737 22.04 22.77 20.21
CA GLN A 737 20.98 22.09 20.98
C GLN A 737 20.44 20.88 20.21
N ARG A 738 20.24 19.76 20.89
CA ARG A 738 19.60 18.55 20.34
C ARG A 738 18.14 18.54 20.80
N HIS A 739 17.22 18.71 19.86
CA HIS A 739 15.78 18.80 20.11
C HIS A 739 15.04 17.50 19.83
N ILE A 740 15.75 16.43 19.48
CA ILE A 740 15.19 15.13 19.11
C ILE A 740 15.63 14.12 20.16
N GLU A 741 14.64 13.51 20.81
CA GLU A 741 14.84 12.49 21.84
C GLU A 741 14.10 11.20 21.44
N ARG A 742 14.64 10.05 21.84
CA ARG A 742 13.94 8.77 21.71
C ARG A 742 13.40 8.37 23.08
N ARG A 743 12.12 8.00 23.15
CA ARG A 743 11.52 7.50 24.39
C ARG A 743 10.66 6.28 24.08
N LEU A 744 10.70 5.30 24.97
CA LEU A 744 9.81 4.15 24.92
C LEU A 744 8.36 4.62 25.11
N TYR A 745 7.50 4.18 24.21
CA TYR A 745 6.07 4.45 24.21
C TYR A 745 5.33 3.13 24.13
N LYS A 746 4.26 3.04 24.92
CA LYS A 746 3.35 1.90 24.93
C LYS A 746 1.93 2.41 24.88
N GLY A 747 1.26 2.18 23.77
CA GLY A 747 -0.09 2.69 23.54
C GLY A 747 -0.49 2.62 22.07
N MET A 748 -1.66 3.14 21.75
CA MET A 748 -2.15 3.17 20.37
C MET A 748 -1.43 4.24 19.55
N VAL A 749 -1.05 3.88 18.32
CA VAL A 749 -0.57 4.79 17.30
C VAL A 749 -1.56 4.91 16.17
N TYR A 750 -1.66 6.11 15.58
CA TYR A 750 -2.66 6.44 14.55
C TYR A 750 -2.03 7.06 13.29
N CYS A 751 -2.59 6.82 12.10
CA CYS A 751 -2.22 7.54 10.88
C CYS A 751 -3.39 7.67 9.92
N LEU A 752 -3.31 8.71 9.07
CA LEU A 752 -4.27 9.00 8.01
C LEU A 752 -3.54 9.04 6.68
N GLU A 753 -4.15 8.51 5.64
CA GLU A 753 -3.68 8.62 4.27
C GLU A 753 -4.52 9.64 3.52
N VAL A 754 -3.87 10.61 2.88
CA VAL A 754 -4.51 11.67 2.11
C VAL A 754 -3.81 11.82 0.75
N PRO A 755 -4.51 12.30 -0.30
CA PRO A 755 -3.99 12.33 -1.68
C PRO A 755 -2.65 13.05 -1.84
N ASN A 756 -2.47 14.16 -1.11
CA ASN A 756 -1.24 14.97 -1.17
C ASN A 756 -0.14 14.51 -0.19
N HIS A 757 -0.36 13.41 0.53
CA HIS A 757 0.62 12.78 1.44
C HIS A 757 1.16 13.69 2.55
N THR A 758 0.48 14.81 2.81
CA THR A 758 0.84 15.80 3.83
C THR A 758 -0.38 16.12 4.68
N LEU A 759 -0.17 16.15 5.99
CA LEU A 759 -1.19 16.37 7.01
C LEU A 759 -0.81 17.57 7.86
N TYR A 760 -1.79 18.37 8.24
CA TYR A 760 -1.60 19.42 9.25
C TYR A 760 -1.92 18.86 10.63
N VAL A 761 -0.87 18.61 11.42
CA VAL A 761 -0.96 17.97 12.73
C VAL A 761 -0.57 18.93 13.83
N ARG A 762 -1.12 18.73 15.03
CA ARG A 762 -0.85 19.54 16.22
C ARG A 762 -0.68 18.64 17.43
N ARG A 763 0.35 18.91 18.21
CA ARG A 763 0.56 18.29 19.52
C ARG A 763 0.84 19.36 20.55
N ASN A 764 0.23 19.28 21.73
CA ASN A 764 0.34 20.29 22.78
C ASN A 764 0.07 21.74 22.31
N GLY A 765 -0.84 21.93 21.35
CA GLY A 765 -1.18 23.25 20.80
C GLY A 765 -0.17 23.83 19.80
N ILE A 766 0.84 23.07 19.37
CA ILE A 766 1.86 23.49 18.40
C ILE A 766 1.61 22.78 17.05
N PRO A 767 1.11 23.47 16.02
CA PRO A 767 0.79 22.85 14.73
C PRO A 767 1.96 22.88 13.75
N VAL A 768 2.04 21.88 12.86
CA VAL A 768 3.08 21.75 11.83
C VAL A 768 2.63 20.84 10.68
N TRP A 769 3.14 21.06 9.47
CA TRP A 769 2.95 20.13 8.35
C TRP A 769 3.84 18.89 8.52
N CYS A 770 3.25 17.71 8.39
CA CYS A 770 3.92 16.43 8.46
C CYS A 770 3.49 15.52 7.31
N GLY A 771 4.20 14.40 7.07
CA GLY A 771 3.91 13.48 5.97
C GLY A 771 2.93 12.36 6.34
N ASN A 772 2.59 11.52 5.38
CA ASN A 772 1.85 10.27 5.58
C ASN A 772 2.78 9.05 5.50
N SER A 773 2.25 7.87 5.81
CA SER A 773 3.04 6.66 5.99
C SER A 773 3.17 5.75 4.76
N ILE A 774 2.40 5.93 3.67
CA ILE A 774 2.51 5.07 2.48
C ILE A 774 2.22 5.86 1.20
N SER A 775 3.23 5.97 0.33
CA SER A 775 3.06 6.06 -1.13
C SER A 775 4.43 5.97 -1.82
N LEU A 776 4.48 5.23 -2.93
CA LEU A 776 5.64 5.25 -3.82
C LEU A 776 5.48 6.47 -4.74
N ALA A 777 6.34 7.47 -4.52
CA ALA A 777 6.46 8.61 -5.43
C ALA A 777 7.75 8.43 -6.24
N LYS A 778 7.63 8.03 -7.51
CA LYS A 778 8.78 7.91 -8.44
C LYS A 778 8.43 8.58 -9.76
N ALA A 779 9.38 9.36 -10.30
CA ALA A 779 9.24 10.06 -11.59
C ALA A 779 7.95 10.91 -11.73
N GLY A 780 7.47 11.52 -10.65
CA GLY A 780 6.24 12.34 -10.65
C GLY A 780 4.93 11.54 -10.60
N ILE A 781 5.00 10.21 -10.53
CA ILE A 781 3.84 9.34 -10.34
C ILE A 781 3.74 8.99 -8.85
N THR A 782 2.67 9.45 -8.21
CA THR A 782 2.30 9.10 -6.84
C THR A 782 1.23 8.03 -6.88
N ALA A 783 1.58 6.79 -6.52
CA ALA A 783 0.64 5.67 -6.50
C ALA A 783 0.84 4.82 -5.24
N THR A 784 -0.28 4.32 -4.70
CA THR A 784 -0.29 3.38 -3.57
C THR A 784 -0.58 1.99 -4.09
N LEU A 785 0.47 1.17 -4.16
CA LEU A 785 0.39 -0.22 -4.60
C LEU A 785 0.19 -1.10 -3.38
N LYS A 786 -0.95 -1.79 -3.33
CA LYS A 786 -1.25 -2.75 -2.27
C LYS A 786 -0.44 -4.02 -2.53
N SER A 787 0.32 -4.49 -1.54
CA SER A 787 1.06 -5.76 -1.60
C SER A 787 0.64 -6.67 -0.44
N ARG A 788 -0.48 -7.37 -0.59
CA ARG A 788 -1.06 -8.28 0.42
C ARG A 788 -0.52 -9.69 0.21
N CYS A 789 0.78 -9.86 0.35
CA CYS A 789 1.44 -11.15 0.10
C CYS A 789 1.94 -11.78 1.41
N ALA A 790 1.90 -13.12 1.49
CA ALA A 790 2.55 -13.84 2.56
C ALA A 790 4.06 -13.98 2.25
N LEU A 791 4.92 -13.48 3.15
CA LEU A 791 6.37 -13.59 3.00
C LEU A 791 6.88 -14.94 3.54
N LEU A 792 7.57 -15.70 2.69
CA LEU A 792 8.34 -16.89 3.07
C LEU A 792 9.83 -16.57 2.90
N GLY A 793 10.52 -16.37 4.01
CA GLY A 793 11.93 -16.01 4.03
C GLY A 793 12.85 -17.20 4.25
N ALA A 794 14.00 -17.23 3.58
CA ALA A 794 15.12 -18.08 3.96
C ALA A 794 16.36 -17.22 4.27
N ALA A 795 17.04 -17.53 5.37
CA ALA A 795 18.26 -16.85 5.79
C ALA A 795 19.33 -17.85 6.26
N ASN A 796 20.59 -17.45 6.13
CA ASN A 796 21.74 -18.18 6.66
C ASN A 796 22.31 -17.48 7.91
N PRO A 797 22.93 -18.23 8.84
CA PRO A 797 23.67 -17.64 9.95
C PRO A 797 24.89 -16.85 9.42
N LYS A 798 25.32 -15.84 10.20
CA LYS A 798 26.37 -14.88 9.82
C LYS A 798 27.69 -15.54 9.41
N LEU A 799 28.08 -16.60 10.10
CA LEU A 799 29.33 -17.34 9.84
C LEU A 799 29.13 -18.57 8.94
N GLY A 800 27.94 -18.73 8.35
CA GLY A 800 27.60 -19.87 7.49
C GLY A 800 27.28 -21.15 8.24
N ARG A 801 27.60 -21.28 9.54
CA ARG A 801 27.08 -22.34 10.42
C ARG A 801 26.66 -21.78 11.76
N PHE A 802 25.72 -22.45 12.42
CA PHE A 802 25.38 -22.17 13.81
C PHE A 802 26.47 -22.64 14.77
N ASP A 803 26.94 -21.71 15.60
CA ASP A 803 27.76 -21.97 16.77
C ASP A 803 26.83 -22.32 17.95
N GLN A 804 27.11 -23.44 18.61
CA GLN A 804 26.31 -23.89 19.76
C GLN A 804 26.58 -23.06 21.02
N PHE A 805 27.71 -22.36 21.09
CA PHE A 805 28.11 -21.56 22.24
C PHE A 805 27.64 -20.10 22.14
N VAL A 806 27.17 -19.68 20.97
CA VAL A 806 26.65 -18.32 20.71
C VAL A 806 25.12 -18.39 20.57
N PRO A 807 24.35 -17.44 21.12
CA PRO A 807 22.90 -17.44 20.95
C PRO A 807 22.48 -17.32 19.48
N ILE A 808 21.48 -18.10 19.07
CA ILE A 808 20.95 -18.11 17.69
C ILE A 808 20.56 -16.70 17.22
N ALA A 809 19.98 -15.88 18.11
CA ALA A 809 19.54 -14.52 17.79
C ALA A 809 20.68 -13.59 17.33
N GLU A 810 21.89 -13.72 17.91
CA GLU A 810 23.06 -12.92 17.53
C GLU A 810 23.71 -13.40 16.22
N GLN A 811 23.50 -14.67 15.91
CA GLN A 811 24.01 -15.30 14.71
C GLN A 811 23.16 -14.98 13.47
N ILE A 812 21.96 -14.43 13.66
CA ILE A 812 21.09 -13.96 12.58
C ILE A 812 21.41 -12.50 12.29
N ASN A 813 21.85 -12.20 11.06
CA ASN A 813 22.19 -10.84 10.63
C ASN A 813 20.97 -9.95 10.32
N MET A 814 19.98 -9.92 11.22
CA MET A 814 18.74 -9.16 11.05
C MET A 814 18.34 -8.40 12.32
N PRO A 815 17.80 -7.17 12.18
CA PRO A 815 17.37 -6.41 13.34
C PRO A 815 16.18 -7.10 14.04
N PRO A 816 16.09 -7.06 15.38
CA PRO A 816 14.97 -7.64 16.14
C PRO A 816 13.59 -7.13 15.70
N SER A 817 13.53 -5.88 15.22
CA SER A 817 12.32 -5.29 14.67
C SER A 817 11.80 -6.02 13.42
N LEU A 818 12.67 -6.61 12.58
CA LEU A 818 12.24 -7.44 11.45
C LEU A 818 11.83 -8.84 11.92
N LEU A 819 12.61 -9.42 12.83
CA LEU A 819 12.35 -10.77 13.35
C LEU A 819 10.99 -10.86 14.06
N SER A 820 10.64 -9.84 14.86
CA SER A 820 9.32 -9.78 15.52
C SER A 820 8.12 -9.73 14.56
N ARG A 821 8.33 -9.50 13.25
CA ARG A 821 7.26 -9.44 12.24
C ARG A 821 6.94 -10.78 11.59
N PHE A 822 7.83 -11.76 11.75
CA PHE A 822 7.55 -13.13 11.36
C PHE A 822 6.70 -13.78 12.43
N ASP A 823 5.63 -14.45 11.99
CA ASP A 823 4.72 -15.16 12.88
C ASP A 823 5.38 -16.45 13.37
N LEU A 824 6.21 -17.09 12.54
CA LEU A 824 6.98 -18.29 12.87
C LEU A 824 8.44 -18.17 12.37
N ILE A 825 9.39 -18.55 13.22
CA ILE A 825 10.83 -18.59 12.91
C ILE A 825 11.38 -19.98 13.20
N PHE A 826 11.69 -20.75 12.16
CA PHE A 826 12.28 -22.08 12.32
C PHE A 826 13.79 -22.03 12.24
N VAL A 827 14.46 -22.69 13.19
CA VAL A 827 15.91 -22.82 13.20
C VAL A 827 16.26 -24.25 12.81
N MET A 828 16.91 -24.41 11.67
CA MET A 828 17.34 -25.69 11.12
C MET A 828 18.84 -25.84 11.31
N THR A 829 19.26 -26.68 12.26
CA THR A 829 20.67 -26.97 12.52
C THR A 829 21.08 -28.28 11.84
N ASP A 830 22.22 -28.28 11.18
CA ASP A 830 22.86 -29.47 10.62
C ASP A 830 23.69 -30.17 11.71
N GLN A 831 23.05 -31.08 12.45
CA GLN A 831 23.73 -31.92 13.44
C GLN A 831 23.88 -33.34 12.89
N PRO A 832 25.11 -33.89 12.85
CA PRO A 832 25.34 -35.24 12.33
C PRO A 832 24.69 -36.27 13.25
N GLU A 833 23.73 -37.02 12.72
CA GLU A 833 22.95 -38.00 13.46
C GLU A 833 22.77 -39.24 12.58
N ALA A 834 23.46 -40.33 12.92
CA ALA A 834 23.62 -41.49 12.02
C ALA A 834 22.29 -42.10 11.55
N GLU A 835 21.27 -42.15 12.41
CA GLU A 835 19.95 -42.69 12.07
C GLU A 835 19.20 -41.76 11.10
N ARG A 836 19.22 -40.45 11.37
CA ARG A 836 18.56 -39.44 10.54
C ARG A 836 19.26 -39.26 9.20
N ASP A 837 20.58 -39.18 9.19
CA ASP A 837 21.40 -39.06 7.99
C ASP A 837 21.28 -40.31 7.10
N GLY A 838 21.22 -41.49 7.73
CA GLY A 838 20.95 -42.75 7.02
C GLY A 838 19.58 -42.75 6.35
N ALA A 839 18.54 -42.26 7.02
CA ALA A 839 17.21 -42.13 6.44
C ALA A 839 17.16 -41.11 5.29
N ILE A 840 17.83 -39.97 5.43
CA ILE A 840 17.96 -38.95 4.37
C ILE A 840 18.69 -39.54 3.14
N ALA A 841 19.82 -40.20 3.35
CA ALA A 841 20.61 -40.82 2.28
C ALA A 841 19.80 -41.88 1.53
N ASN A 842 19.11 -42.76 2.25
CA ASN A 842 18.22 -43.76 1.66
C ASN A 842 17.10 -43.13 0.84
N HIS A 843 16.49 -42.04 1.33
CA HIS A 843 15.43 -41.32 0.61
C HIS A 843 15.93 -40.68 -0.69
N ILE A 844 17.12 -40.05 -0.66
CA ILE A 844 17.74 -39.43 -1.83
C ILE A 844 18.08 -40.49 -2.89
N ILE A 845 18.75 -41.58 -2.48
CA ILE A 845 19.12 -42.68 -3.38
C ILE A 845 17.87 -43.29 -4.00
N LYS A 846 16.82 -43.52 -3.19
CA LYS A 846 15.55 -44.05 -3.68
C LYS A 846 14.94 -43.13 -4.75
N THR A 847 14.88 -41.84 -4.48
CA THR A 847 14.36 -40.82 -5.43
C THR A 847 15.12 -40.85 -6.76
N HIS A 848 16.46 -40.90 -6.71
CA HIS A 848 17.29 -40.98 -7.92
C HIS A 848 17.09 -42.30 -8.67
N SER A 849 17.10 -43.43 -7.96
CA SER A 849 16.94 -44.76 -8.56
C SER A 849 15.60 -44.91 -9.31
N VAL A 850 14.53 -44.33 -8.76
CA VAL A 850 13.20 -44.32 -9.39
C VAL A 850 13.19 -43.44 -10.63
N GLY A 851 13.81 -42.25 -10.58
CA GLY A 851 13.94 -41.37 -11.75
C GLY A 851 14.76 -42.00 -12.89
N GLU A 852 15.83 -42.73 -12.56
CA GLU A 852 16.63 -43.48 -13.53
C GLU A 852 15.84 -44.62 -14.17
N LEU A 853 15.08 -45.38 -13.38
CA LEU A 853 14.19 -46.44 -13.84
C LEU A 853 13.15 -45.92 -14.85
N ILE A 854 12.48 -44.80 -14.55
CA ILE A 854 11.48 -44.19 -15.43
C ILE A 854 12.11 -43.80 -16.77
N LYS A 855 13.25 -43.09 -16.70
CA LYS A 855 13.93 -42.61 -17.90
C LYS A 855 14.47 -43.75 -18.75
N GLN A 856 15.01 -44.81 -18.13
CA GLN A 856 15.46 -45.99 -18.86
C GLN A 856 14.30 -46.75 -19.50
N HIS A 857 13.18 -46.93 -18.79
CA HIS A 857 12.00 -47.59 -19.33
C HIS A 857 11.40 -46.82 -20.51
N GLU A 858 11.46 -45.48 -20.50
CA GLU A 858 11.05 -44.62 -21.63
C GLU A 858 11.91 -44.84 -22.90
N TYR A 859 13.22 -45.05 -22.75
CA TYR A 859 14.11 -45.33 -23.88
C TYR A 859 14.13 -46.80 -24.31
N SER A 860 14.03 -47.73 -23.36
CA SER A 860 14.06 -49.18 -23.58
C SER A 860 13.24 -49.89 -22.52
N PRO A 861 12.05 -50.45 -22.86
CA PRO A 861 11.22 -51.15 -21.89
C PRO A 861 11.97 -52.38 -21.35
N LEU A 862 12.07 -52.45 -20.01
CA LEU A 862 12.81 -53.49 -19.28
C LEU A 862 11.90 -54.71 -19.01
N PRO A 863 12.39 -55.96 -19.11
CA PRO A 863 11.54 -57.17 -19.08
C PRO A 863 10.85 -57.50 -17.75
N ASP A 864 11.31 -56.92 -16.63
CA ASP A 864 10.82 -57.20 -15.27
C ASP A 864 10.31 -55.93 -14.54
N VAL A 865 10.06 -54.85 -15.30
CA VAL A 865 9.63 -53.55 -14.76
C VAL A 865 8.30 -53.17 -15.40
N ASP A 866 7.21 -53.64 -14.80
CA ASP A 866 5.84 -53.29 -15.19
C ASP A 866 5.42 -51.94 -14.58
N GLU A 867 4.37 -51.30 -15.12
CA GLU A 867 3.81 -50.03 -14.60
C GLU A 867 3.48 -50.11 -13.09
N GLU A 868 2.98 -51.26 -12.62
CA GLU A 868 2.64 -51.50 -11.21
C GLU A 868 3.88 -51.54 -10.30
N TYR A 869 5.03 -52.02 -10.80
CA TYR A 869 6.30 -51.97 -10.08
C TYR A 869 6.82 -50.53 -9.98
N ILE A 870 6.68 -49.75 -11.06
CA ILE A 870 7.05 -48.33 -11.10
C ILE A 870 6.19 -47.53 -10.12
N GLU A 871 4.88 -47.71 -10.09
CA GLU A 871 3.97 -47.06 -9.13
C GLU A 871 4.32 -47.39 -7.68
N ARG A 872 4.59 -48.67 -7.38
CA ARG A 872 4.97 -49.09 -6.02
C ARG A 872 6.32 -48.53 -5.58
N ALA A 873 7.25 -48.36 -6.52
CA ALA A 873 8.54 -47.73 -6.27
C ALA A 873 8.43 -46.20 -6.10
N LEU A 874 7.47 -45.57 -6.80
CA LEU A 874 7.15 -44.14 -6.77
C LEU A 874 6.38 -43.69 -5.53
N ALA A 875 5.55 -44.56 -4.93
CA ALA A 875 4.66 -44.23 -3.81
C ALA A 875 5.25 -43.39 -2.66
N PRO A 876 6.51 -43.57 -2.20
CA PRO A 876 7.10 -42.74 -1.14
C PRO A 876 7.67 -41.40 -1.62
N VAL A 877 7.72 -41.17 -2.92
CA VAL A 877 8.32 -39.99 -3.56
C VAL A 877 7.28 -39.16 -4.34
N THR A 878 6.12 -39.76 -4.63
CA THR A 878 4.94 -39.08 -5.15
C THR A 878 4.18 -38.38 -4.01
N PRO A 879 3.64 -37.18 -4.24
CA PRO A 879 2.81 -36.52 -3.24
C PRO A 879 1.50 -37.30 -3.03
N ASP A 880 1.03 -37.38 -1.78
CA ASP A 880 -0.24 -38.05 -1.43
C ASP A 880 -1.45 -37.37 -2.11
N ILE A 881 -1.33 -36.07 -2.43
CA ILE A 881 -2.30 -35.26 -3.15
C ILE A 881 -1.61 -34.69 -4.37
N ASP A 882 -2.21 -34.87 -5.55
CA ASP A 882 -1.70 -34.29 -6.78
C ASP A 882 -1.52 -32.76 -6.65
N PRO A 883 -0.38 -32.17 -7.09
CA PRO A 883 -0.14 -30.74 -6.92
C PRO A 883 -1.19 -29.84 -7.57
N VAL A 884 -1.82 -30.25 -8.69
CA VAL A 884 -2.89 -29.49 -9.35
C VAL A 884 -4.14 -29.54 -8.48
N LEU A 885 -4.52 -30.71 -7.98
CA LEU A 885 -5.63 -30.87 -7.05
C LEU A 885 -5.39 -30.12 -5.74
N LEU A 886 -4.18 -30.14 -5.18
CA LEU A 886 -3.82 -29.40 -3.97
C LEU A 886 -3.92 -27.87 -4.19
N ARG A 887 -3.52 -27.38 -5.37
CA ARG A 887 -3.70 -25.97 -5.75
C ARG A 887 -5.18 -25.59 -5.83
N LYS A 888 -6.02 -26.44 -6.44
CA LYS A 888 -7.49 -26.28 -6.46
C LYS A 888 -8.08 -26.32 -5.05
N TYR A 889 -7.63 -27.24 -4.19
CA TYR A 889 -8.04 -27.38 -2.80
C TYR A 889 -7.76 -26.10 -2.00
N ILE A 890 -6.55 -25.55 -2.09
CA ILE A 890 -6.18 -24.30 -1.41
C ILE A 890 -7.05 -23.14 -1.90
N ALA A 891 -7.28 -23.04 -3.22
CA ALA A 891 -8.14 -22.00 -3.80
C ALA A 891 -9.60 -22.14 -3.33
N TYR A 892 -10.14 -23.36 -3.32
CA TYR A 892 -11.49 -23.65 -2.82
C TYR A 892 -11.64 -23.27 -1.35
N ALA A 893 -10.68 -23.66 -0.51
CA ALA A 893 -10.69 -23.37 0.92
C ALA A 893 -10.67 -21.87 1.22
N LYS A 894 -9.88 -21.08 0.48
CA LYS A 894 -9.83 -19.61 0.64
C LYS A 894 -11.13 -18.92 0.20
N ARG A 895 -11.86 -19.47 -0.78
CA ARG A 895 -13.12 -18.90 -1.30
C ARG A 895 -14.34 -19.23 -0.43
N THR A 896 -14.39 -20.43 0.14
CA THR A 896 -15.61 -20.96 0.76
C THR A 896 -15.60 -20.96 2.29
N CYS A 897 -14.42 -20.98 2.90
CA CYS A 897 -14.28 -21.23 4.34
C CYS A 897 -13.78 -20.01 5.12
N PHE A 898 -14.63 -19.54 6.04
CA PHE A 898 -14.40 -18.38 6.91
C PHE A 898 -14.59 -18.78 8.38
N PRO A 899 -13.60 -19.45 8.99
CA PRO A 899 -13.72 -19.99 10.34
C PRO A 899 -13.92 -18.93 11.44
N ILE A 900 -14.77 -19.25 12.41
CA ILE A 900 -15.01 -18.42 13.60
C ILE A 900 -14.43 -19.11 14.85
N LEU A 901 -13.79 -18.34 15.72
CA LEU A 901 -13.26 -18.85 16.99
C LEU A 901 -14.37 -19.32 17.94
N SER A 902 -14.32 -20.60 18.33
CA SER A 902 -15.15 -21.14 19.42
C SER A 902 -14.69 -20.59 20.78
N ASP A 903 -15.58 -20.60 21.78
CA ASP A 903 -15.24 -20.09 23.11
C ASP A 903 -14.16 -20.93 23.79
N GLY A 904 -14.18 -22.26 23.61
CA GLY A 904 -13.12 -23.14 24.10
C GLY A 904 -11.75 -22.85 23.46
N ALA A 905 -11.70 -22.53 22.17
CA ALA A 905 -10.47 -22.14 21.49
C ALA A 905 -9.95 -20.78 22.01
N LYS A 906 -10.83 -19.81 22.26
CA LYS A 906 -10.45 -18.50 22.82
C LYS A 906 -9.80 -18.67 24.20
N GLU A 907 -10.41 -19.46 25.08
CA GLU A 907 -9.87 -19.72 26.43
C GLU A 907 -8.49 -20.39 26.36
N ALA A 908 -8.31 -21.38 25.49
CA ALA A 908 -7.03 -22.06 25.30
C ALA A 908 -5.92 -21.11 24.79
N LEU A 909 -6.22 -20.27 23.81
CA LEU A 909 -5.29 -19.26 23.28
C LEU A 909 -4.90 -18.23 24.35
N ILE A 910 -5.88 -17.70 25.09
CA ILE A 910 -5.64 -16.74 26.18
C ILE A 910 -4.80 -17.38 27.28
N ALA A 911 -5.13 -18.61 27.69
CA ALA A 911 -4.39 -19.33 28.72
C ALA A 911 -2.93 -19.57 28.33
N TYR A 912 -2.67 -19.94 27.07
CA TYR A 912 -1.31 -20.12 26.56
C TYR A 912 -0.55 -18.80 26.48
N TYR A 913 -1.17 -17.74 25.96
CA TYR A 913 -0.57 -16.40 25.92
C TYR A 913 -0.20 -15.89 27.33
N MET A 914 -1.10 -16.06 28.31
CA MET A 914 -0.83 -15.72 29.71
C MET A 914 0.30 -16.56 30.30
N ARG A 915 0.38 -17.86 29.95
CA ARG A 915 1.49 -18.73 30.37
C ARG A 915 2.82 -18.21 29.84
N LEU A 916 2.92 -17.90 28.54
CA LEU A 916 4.12 -17.33 27.93
C LEU A 916 4.53 -16.01 28.60
N ARG A 917 3.55 -15.15 28.90
CA ARG A 917 3.79 -13.85 29.55
C ARG A 917 4.25 -13.99 31.01
N ASN A 918 3.73 -14.98 31.73
CA ASN A 918 4.15 -15.28 33.11
C ASN A 918 5.56 -15.88 33.15
N LEU A 919 5.92 -16.73 32.18
CA LEU A 919 7.30 -17.22 32.02
C LEU A 919 8.30 -16.08 31.76
N ALA A 920 7.85 -14.98 31.16
CA ALA A 920 8.66 -13.77 30.94
C ALA A 920 8.69 -12.80 32.15
N SER A 921 8.03 -13.14 33.27
CA SER A 921 7.98 -12.27 34.46
C SER A 921 9.20 -12.51 35.36
N GLY A 922 10.32 -11.93 34.94
CA GLY A 922 11.61 -11.85 35.62
C GLY A 922 12.39 -10.76 34.89
N ASN A 923 13.14 -9.93 35.60
CA ASN A 923 13.58 -8.62 35.14
C ASN A 923 14.61 -8.65 33.96
N LYS A 924 14.27 -9.07 32.71
CA LYS A 924 14.73 -8.52 31.40
C LYS A 924 13.87 -9.03 30.17
N PRO A 925 14.27 -8.88 28.87
CA PRO A 925 13.56 -7.97 27.97
C PRO A 925 13.20 -8.66 26.63
N VAL A 926 12.29 -9.64 26.62
CA VAL A 926 11.57 -9.95 25.38
C VAL A 926 10.09 -9.83 25.69
N PRO A 927 9.41 -8.80 25.16
CA PRO A 927 7.98 -8.72 25.32
C PRO A 927 7.37 -9.85 24.48
N VAL A 928 6.72 -10.82 25.14
CA VAL A 928 5.64 -11.60 24.52
C VAL A 928 4.57 -10.58 24.13
N THR A 929 4.65 -10.09 22.89
CA THR A 929 3.81 -9.00 22.38
C THR A 929 2.42 -9.52 22.05
N ALA A 930 1.43 -8.63 22.05
CA ALA A 930 0.07 -8.96 21.58
C ALA A 930 0.08 -9.53 20.14
N ARG A 931 1.08 -9.18 19.32
CA ARG A 931 1.30 -9.72 17.98
C ARG A 931 1.44 -11.24 17.94
N GLN A 932 2.01 -11.85 18.98
CA GLN A 932 2.10 -13.32 19.05
C GLN A 932 0.72 -13.96 19.24
N LEU A 933 -0.20 -13.31 19.96
CA LEU A 933 -1.58 -13.78 20.07
C LEU A 933 -2.31 -13.64 18.73
N GLU A 934 -2.12 -12.53 18.02
CA GLU A 934 -2.67 -12.37 16.66
C GLU A 934 -2.15 -13.44 15.69
N ALA A 935 -0.85 -13.76 15.76
CA ALA A 935 -0.23 -14.82 14.96
C ALA A 935 -0.87 -16.18 15.26
N GLN A 936 -1.08 -16.51 16.55
CA GLN A 936 -1.75 -17.74 16.96
C GLN A 936 -3.20 -17.80 16.44
N VAL A 937 -3.93 -16.68 16.47
CA VAL A 937 -5.29 -16.60 15.90
C VAL A 937 -5.27 -16.85 14.40
N ARG A 938 -4.36 -16.22 13.64
CA ARG A 938 -4.23 -16.44 12.18
C ARG A 938 -3.91 -17.90 11.86
N LEU A 939 -3.00 -18.51 12.61
CA LEU A 939 -2.66 -19.92 12.47
C LEU A 939 -3.87 -20.82 12.78
N ALA A 940 -4.70 -20.45 13.77
CA ALA A 940 -5.89 -21.20 14.18
C ALA A 940 -6.99 -21.17 13.11
N GLU A 941 -7.22 -20.00 12.54
CA GLU A 941 -8.08 -19.85 11.38
C GLU A 941 -7.54 -20.65 10.17
N ALA A 942 -6.23 -20.62 9.92
CA ALA A 942 -5.62 -21.39 8.83
C ALA A 942 -5.77 -22.92 9.02
N SER A 943 -5.61 -23.42 10.25
CA SER A 943 -5.79 -24.85 10.58
C SER A 943 -7.23 -25.31 10.35
N ALA A 944 -8.21 -24.51 10.80
CA ALA A 944 -9.63 -24.81 10.58
C ALA A 944 -9.99 -24.74 9.09
N ARG A 945 -9.42 -23.78 8.36
CA ARG A 945 -9.60 -23.65 6.91
C ARG A 945 -9.03 -24.86 6.15
N MET A 946 -7.92 -25.44 6.61
CA MET A 946 -7.32 -26.61 5.96
C MET A 946 -8.23 -27.84 5.95
N ARG A 947 -9.10 -28.00 6.96
CA ARG A 947 -10.14 -29.06 7.00
C ARG A 947 -11.52 -28.60 6.50
N LEU A 948 -11.60 -27.41 5.88
CA LEU A 948 -12.86 -26.79 5.43
C LEU A 948 -13.91 -26.60 6.55
N SER A 949 -13.46 -26.35 7.78
CA SER A 949 -14.36 -26.10 8.92
C SER A 949 -14.66 -24.62 9.10
N ASN A 950 -15.93 -24.29 9.31
CA ASN A 950 -16.38 -22.93 9.61
C ASN A 950 -16.19 -22.53 11.09
N THR A 951 -15.68 -23.42 11.93
CA THR A 951 -15.37 -23.14 13.34
C THR A 951 -13.96 -23.59 13.69
N VAL A 952 -13.27 -22.80 14.51
CA VAL A 952 -11.97 -23.18 15.08
C VAL A 952 -12.22 -23.95 16.37
N ASP A 953 -11.79 -25.21 16.41
CA ASP A 953 -11.99 -26.08 17.57
C ASP A 953 -10.75 -26.09 18.49
N THR A 954 -10.88 -26.69 19.67
CA THR A 954 -9.77 -26.82 20.62
C THR A 954 -8.63 -27.67 20.07
N GLU A 955 -8.93 -28.68 19.24
CA GLU A 955 -7.91 -29.52 18.58
C GLU A 955 -7.01 -28.72 17.62
N ASP A 956 -7.59 -27.77 16.87
CA ASP A 956 -6.84 -26.86 16.00
C ASP A 956 -5.87 -26.02 16.84
N THR A 957 -6.39 -25.50 17.96
CA THR A 957 -5.61 -24.69 18.90
C THR A 957 -4.43 -25.49 19.47
N ASP A 958 -4.68 -26.69 20.00
CA ASP A 958 -3.63 -27.54 20.57
C ASP A 958 -2.52 -27.89 19.58
N ARG A 959 -2.87 -28.16 18.31
CA ARG A 959 -1.89 -28.40 17.24
C ARG A 959 -0.98 -27.19 17.05
N ILE A 960 -1.56 -26.00 16.95
CA ILE A 960 -0.80 -24.77 16.71
C ILE A 960 0.05 -24.42 17.91
N LEU A 961 -0.47 -24.60 19.13
CA LEU A 961 0.30 -24.40 20.34
C LEU A 961 1.54 -25.31 20.36
N ARG A 962 1.47 -26.54 19.85
CA ARG A 962 2.66 -27.41 19.70
C ARG A 962 3.67 -26.84 18.70
N ILE A 963 3.21 -26.34 17.55
CA ILE A 963 4.09 -25.75 16.53
C ILE A 963 4.78 -24.49 17.05
N VAL A 964 4.01 -23.60 17.69
CA VAL A 964 4.52 -22.36 18.29
C VAL A 964 5.49 -22.67 19.43
N ASP A 965 5.16 -23.66 20.28
CA ASP A 965 6.03 -24.08 21.38
C ASP A 965 7.33 -24.72 20.86
N ALA A 966 7.27 -25.56 19.82
CA ALA A 966 8.47 -26.12 19.17
C ALA A 966 9.37 -25.02 18.59
N CYS A 967 8.78 -24.03 17.94
CA CYS A 967 9.48 -22.84 17.42
C CYS A 967 10.13 -22.03 18.56
N LEU A 968 9.39 -21.72 19.62
CA LEU A 968 9.90 -20.95 20.75
C LEU A 968 11.00 -21.70 21.52
N ARG A 969 10.88 -23.02 21.69
CA ARG A 969 11.94 -23.83 22.31
C ARG A 969 13.23 -23.78 21.51
N GLN A 970 13.18 -23.89 20.18
CA GLN A 970 14.38 -23.81 19.35
C GLN A 970 15.12 -22.47 19.46
N VAL A 971 14.39 -21.39 19.73
CA VAL A 971 14.96 -20.03 19.81
C VAL A 971 15.35 -19.62 21.25
N ALA A 972 14.66 -20.16 22.27
CA ALA A 972 14.77 -19.73 23.67
C ALA A 972 15.33 -20.78 24.65
N TYR A 973 15.69 -21.99 24.19
CA TYR A 973 16.21 -23.06 25.05
C TYR A 973 17.73 -23.01 25.18
N ASP A 974 18.22 -22.97 26.41
CA ASP A 974 19.64 -22.98 26.75
C ASP A 974 20.10 -24.41 27.09
N ALA A 975 21.03 -24.96 26.31
CA ALA A 975 21.49 -26.35 26.43
C ALA A 975 22.26 -26.64 27.73
N GLU A 976 22.81 -25.60 28.40
CA GLU A 976 23.60 -25.77 29.63
C GLU A 976 22.78 -25.73 30.92
N SER A 977 21.64 -25.00 30.97
CA SER A 977 20.96 -24.67 32.24
C SER A 977 19.64 -25.42 32.46
N GLY A 978 19.06 -26.04 31.44
CA GLY A 978 17.78 -26.75 31.55
C GLY A 978 16.60 -25.84 31.97
N SER A 979 16.74 -24.51 31.82
CA SER A 979 15.75 -23.52 32.22
C SER A 979 15.51 -22.47 31.13
N PHE A 980 14.27 -21.97 31.04
CA PHE A 980 13.89 -20.92 30.10
C PHE A 980 14.49 -19.58 30.54
N ASP A 981 15.53 -19.07 29.85
CA ASP A 981 16.10 -17.74 30.12
C ASP A 981 15.94 -16.83 28.89
N ILE A 982 14.72 -16.26 28.76
CA ILE A 982 14.23 -15.43 27.65
C ILE A 982 14.96 -14.06 27.58
N ASP A 983 15.72 -13.72 28.60
CA ASP A 983 16.45 -12.45 28.78
C ASP A 983 17.55 -12.13 27.76
N LYS A 984 17.86 -13.06 26.84
CA LYS A 984 19.07 -13.07 25.99
C LYS A 984 18.84 -12.55 24.57
N LEU A 985 17.59 -12.53 24.11
CA LEU A 985 17.18 -12.20 22.73
C LEU A 985 17.33 -10.71 22.38
N VAL A 986 17.39 -9.82 23.37
CA VAL A 986 17.48 -8.35 23.17
C VAL A 986 18.80 -7.75 23.65
N THR A 987 19.48 -8.36 24.62
CA THR A 987 20.74 -7.84 25.17
C THR A 987 21.98 -8.65 24.81
N GLY A 988 21.82 -9.81 24.16
CA GLY A 988 22.93 -10.67 23.72
C GLY A 988 23.64 -11.49 24.82
N VAL A 989 23.64 -11.00 26.06
CA VAL A 989 24.40 -11.61 27.17
C VAL A 989 23.47 -12.30 28.18
N THR A 990 23.81 -13.52 28.68
CA THR A 990 23.03 -14.20 29.74
C THR A 990 22.97 -13.37 31.04
N LYS A 991 22.09 -13.74 31.99
CA LYS A 991 22.16 -13.21 33.36
C LYS A 991 23.51 -13.50 34.02
N SER A 992 23.93 -14.77 33.98
CA SER A 992 25.19 -15.23 34.58
C SER A 992 26.39 -14.50 34.00
N GLN A 993 26.44 -14.29 32.68
CA GLN A 993 27.53 -13.62 32.00
C GLN A 993 27.48 -12.09 32.18
N ARG A 994 26.30 -11.48 32.35
CA ARG A 994 26.18 -10.07 32.77
C ARG A 994 26.66 -9.85 34.19
N ASP A 995 26.33 -10.77 35.08
CA ASP A 995 26.79 -10.73 36.47
C ASP A 995 28.32 -10.93 36.51
N ILE A 996 28.87 -11.86 35.71
CA ILE A 996 30.33 -12.01 35.54
C ILE A 996 30.96 -10.73 34.96
N ILE A 997 30.41 -10.16 33.88
CA ILE A 997 30.94 -8.91 33.28
C ILE A 997 30.88 -7.75 34.27
N ARG A 998 29.79 -7.63 35.03
CA ARG A 998 29.65 -6.60 36.07
C ARG A 998 30.71 -6.81 37.16
N SER A 999 30.83 -8.03 37.68
CA SER A 999 31.83 -8.38 38.69
C SER A 999 33.25 -8.17 38.17
N VAL A 1000 33.57 -8.55 36.93
CA VAL A 1000 34.87 -8.28 36.30
C VAL A 1000 35.15 -6.78 36.25
N LYS A 1001 34.19 -5.97 35.78
CA LYS A 1001 34.33 -4.51 35.69
C LYS A 1001 34.45 -3.84 37.07
N GLU A 1002 33.69 -4.30 38.06
CA GLU A 1002 33.76 -3.81 39.43
C GLU A 1002 35.07 -4.18 40.11
N THR A 1003 35.53 -5.43 39.97
CA THR A 1003 36.83 -5.88 40.49
C THR A 1003 37.98 -5.10 39.86
N ILE A 1004 37.95 -4.86 38.54
CA ILE A 1004 38.95 -4.02 37.87
C ILE A 1004 38.88 -2.57 38.37
N ARG A 1005 37.69 -1.98 38.56
CA ARG A 1005 37.54 -0.63 39.12
C ARG A 1005 38.10 -0.54 40.55
N ASN A 1006 37.79 -1.51 41.40
CA ASN A 1006 38.23 -1.56 42.79
C ASN A 1006 39.76 -1.71 42.89
N LEU A 1007 40.36 -2.61 42.09
CA LEU A 1007 41.82 -2.80 42.05
C LEU A 1007 42.55 -1.61 41.41
N SER A 1008 41.91 -0.89 40.49
CA SER A 1008 42.51 0.27 39.82
C SER A 1008 42.55 1.53 40.70
N GLY A 1009 41.85 1.53 41.84
CA GLY A 1009 41.76 2.63 42.79
C GLY A 1009 42.88 2.62 43.81
N GLU A 1010 44.12 2.92 43.36
CA GLU A 1010 45.25 3.45 44.16
C GLU A 1010 46.57 3.47 43.36
N SER A 1011 46.62 2.83 42.19
CA SER A 1011 47.81 2.81 41.33
C SER A 1011 47.44 2.81 39.85
N GLY A 1012 47.31 4.00 39.24
CA GLY A 1012 47.50 4.17 37.79
C GLY A 1012 46.58 3.39 36.85
N GLY A 1013 45.32 3.13 37.22
CA GLY A 1013 44.29 2.69 36.27
C GLY A 1013 44.53 1.34 35.57
N GLN A 1014 45.37 0.45 36.12
CA GLN A 1014 45.67 -0.87 35.57
C GLN A 1014 45.48 -1.93 36.66
N ALA A 1015 44.88 -3.07 36.30
CA ALA A 1015 44.72 -4.24 37.18
C ALA A 1015 45.45 -5.44 36.58
N LYS A 1016 46.06 -6.29 37.40
CA LYS A 1016 46.66 -7.55 36.93
C LYS A 1016 45.58 -8.57 36.63
N VAL A 1017 45.73 -9.29 35.52
CA VAL A 1017 44.78 -10.31 35.08
C VAL A 1017 44.65 -11.43 36.12
N ASP A 1018 45.78 -11.90 36.67
CA ASP A 1018 45.79 -12.98 37.67
C ASP A 1018 45.04 -12.60 38.96
N GLU A 1019 45.24 -11.37 39.47
CA GLU A 1019 44.56 -10.88 40.67
C GLU A 1019 43.04 -10.73 40.45
N VAL A 1020 42.62 -10.32 39.25
CA VAL A 1020 41.20 -10.25 38.88
C VAL A 1020 40.58 -11.64 38.80
N ILE A 1021 41.30 -12.61 38.22
CA ILE A 1021 40.85 -14.01 38.13
C ILE A 1021 40.70 -14.62 39.53
N ASP A 1022 41.70 -14.44 40.41
CA ASP A 1022 41.68 -15.02 41.76
C ASP A 1022 40.52 -14.49 42.62
N ILE A 1023 40.23 -13.18 42.55
CA ILE A 1023 39.10 -12.58 43.29
C ILE A 1023 37.75 -13.10 42.76
N LEU A 1024 37.62 -13.27 41.45
CA LEU A 1024 36.39 -13.78 40.84
C LEU A 1024 36.20 -15.28 41.09
N ILE A 1025 37.28 -16.06 41.20
CA ILE A 1025 37.21 -17.46 41.64
C ILE A 1025 36.72 -17.53 43.09
N GLN A 1026 37.18 -16.65 43.98
CA GLN A 1026 36.69 -16.58 45.36
C GLN A 1026 35.21 -16.18 45.45
N GLN A 1027 34.68 -15.46 44.46
CA GLN A 1027 33.26 -15.14 44.32
C GLN A 1027 32.41 -16.28 43.73
N GLY A 1028 33.02 -17.43 43.39
CA GLY A 1028 32.33 -18.63 42.93
C GLY A 1028 32.22 -18.79 41.42
N PHE A 1029 32.97 -18.02 40.62
CA PHE A 1029 33.01 -18.17 39.16
C PHE A 1029 34.11 -19.15 38.70
N SER A 1030 33.88 -19.89 37.61
CA SER A 1030 34.90 -20.79 37.06
C SER A 1030 35.97 -20.03 36.27
N ARG A 1031 37.23 -20.47 36.38
CA ARG A 1031 38.40 -19.85 35.74
C ARG A 1031 38.22 -19.66 34.23
N ASP A 1032 37.79 -20.70 33.53
CA ASP A 1032 37.60 -20.69 32.08
C ASP A 1032 36.59 -19.62 31.62
N LYS A 1033 35.52 -19.40 32.40
CA LYS A 1033 34.49 -18.40 32.08
C LYS A 1033 34.99 -16.97 32.30
N ILE A 1034 35.84 -16.76 33.30
CA ILE A 1034 36.47 -15.46 33.56
C ILE A 1034 37.45 -15.10 32.44
N GLU A 1035 38.33 -16.04 32.07
CA GLU A 1035 39.33 -15.83 31.01
C GLU A 1035 38.66 -15.54 29.65
N TYR A 1036 37.63 -16.32 29.30
CA TYR A 1036 36.82 -16.08 28.10
C TYR A 1036 36.17 -14.68 28.10
N THR A 1037 35.62 -14.25 29.24
CA THR A 1037 34.97 -12.94 29.36
C THR A 1037 35.98 -11.79 29.24
N ILE A 1038 37.18 -11.92 29.81
CA ILE A 1038 38.25 -10.93 29.67
C ILE A 1038 38.70 -10.82 28.22
N GLU A 1039 38.87 -11.94 27.50
CA GLU A 1039 39.18 -11.92 26.07
C GLU A 1039 38.10 -11.24 25.23
N GLN A 1040 36.82 -11.52 25.51
CA GLN A 1040 35.70 -10.88 24.81
C GLN A 1040 35.69 -9.36 25.02
N LEU A 1041 35.92 -8.91 26.25
CA LEU A 1041 36.00 -7.48 26.57
C LEU A 1041 37.22 -6.79 25.92
N LYS A 1042 38.35 -7.51 25.74
CA LYS A 1042 39.51 -7.03 24.96
C LYS A 1042 39.16 -6.90 23.47
N ARG A 1043 38.52 -7.91 22.87
CA ARG A 1043 38.08 -7.88 21.46
C ARG A 1043 37.03 -6.80 21.20
N GLY A 1044 36.16 -6.54 22.17
CA GLY A 1044 35.14 -5.50 22.12
C GLY A 1044 35.66 -4.08 22.31
N GLY A 1045 36.95 -3.90 22.64
CA GLY A 1045 37.56 -2.58 22.84
C GLY A 1045 37.17 -1.91 24.16
N GLU A 1046 36.57 -2.62 25.10
CA GLU A 1046 36.22 -2.12 26.44
C GLU A 1046 37.37 -2.31 27.46
N LEU A 1047 38.25 -3.29 27.21
CA LEU A 1047 39.49 -3.50 27.96
C LEU A 1047 40.71 -3.32 27.05
N LEU A 1048 41.69 -2.56 27.52
CA LEU A 1048 43.02 -2.43 26.91
C LEU A 1048 44.04 -3.25 27.70
N GLU A 1049 44.92 -3.96 27.00
CA GLU A 1049 46.12 -4.57 27.58
C GLU A 1049 47.37 -3.79 27.17
N PRO A 1050 47.76 -2.72 27.91
CA PRO A 1050 48.93 -1.92 27.59
C PRO A 1050 50.27 -2.68 27.76
N ARG A 1051 50.30 -3.70 28.63
CA ARG A 1051 51.44 -4.60 28.83
C ARG A 1051 50.91 -5.99 29.14
N HIS A 1052 51.64 -7.02 28.73
CA HIS A 1052 51.25 -8.42 28.95
C HIS A 1052 50.92 -8.67 30.43
N GLY A 1053 49.70 -9.12 30.71
CA GLY A 1053 49.20 -9.41 32.06
C GLY A 1053 48.58 -8.23 32.82
N LEU A 1054 48.51 -7.02 32.25
CA LEU A 1054 47.89 -5.84 32.84
C LEU A 1054 46.73 -5.34 31.99
N ILE A 1055 45.53 -5.28 32.56
CA ILE A 1055 44.30 -4.84 31.88
C ILE A 1055 43.77 -3.53 32.46
N LYS A 1056 43.20 -2.69 31.58
CA LYS A 1056 42.64 -1.38 31.92
C LYS A 1056 41.29 -1.20 31.25
N LEU A 1057 40.29 -0.72 31.99
CA LEU A 1057 39.00 -0.31 31.43
C LEU A 1057 39.15 0.96 30.58
N ILE A 1058 38.63 0.91 29.36
CA ILE A 1058 38.45 2.06 28.48
C ILE A 1058 37.06 2.64 28.82
N GLY A 1059 37.02 3.92 29.20
CA GLY A 1059 35.81 4.63 29.61
C GLY A 1059 34.99 5.14 28.44
#